data_AF-A0A944NEL3-F1
#
_entry.id   AF-A0A944NEL3-F1
#
_cell.length_a   1.000
_cell.length_b   1.000
_cell.length_c   1.000
_cell.angle_alpha   90.00
_cell.angle_beta   90.00
_cell.angle_gamma   90.00
#
_symmetry.space_group_name_H-M   'P 1'
#
loop_
_entity.id
_entity.type
_entity.pdbx_description
1 polymer ?
#
loop_
_entity_poly.entity_id
_entity_poly.type
_entity_poly.pdbx_seq_one_letter_code
_entity_poly.pdbx_strand_id
1 'polypeptide(L)'
;MQLSTEEKKQSWLDRPIFETISLNWEVILFGLILALAIFTRLYDLGARVMSHDESLHTYFSWVLFKRGEFAHTPLMHGPFQFHFLALVYFLFGDNDFTARIPAIITSIATIGFLWQYRRYLGRIGTLVAAFLFTFSPFMLYYGRYVRNESYVGLFGIITLWAVLRYLDTGKHHFLYWLVTATSLHFTTKETSFIYTAQVLLFLGFLFLGQITKAKWKSESKRKLFIWLLIATLIFAAGALGSHRMLTSSTTLDSGEVSAPLDLESDIAEETGQSIEPTTLIFGGLAVISFAIAFGILIVGYGWENLKRVRSFEVMLLLFALILPHLSAFPIRLFGYDPMDYTTMASLLRIGAFLLPLILVSFAAGLLWNPKQWLINVAIFYSIFILFFTTMFTNGTGFFSGLVGSLGYWLIQQGVERGSQPSYYYVLVQLPIYEYLVILGSLLAASIGIYKITKGRKAKLVVDHDSEEIETEDLVPFLEIEAKDPNIIPSKKTALILFAYWAVSSLIAYSVAGEKMPWLTFHIVLPMLLLTAWAIGYLIEKLNWDIIKNNFVWLISIIFPVFLLSLAGISKSLFSGVKPFQGKSLDQLETTSTFMFALMISIACLAGLIILINRNKLAWKQSLIILSLTIFSILGLTTIRASITASYINHDRATEFLVYAHSARGVKDVMEQVEDLSLRLTNGLAIEVAYDDDISWPFTWYLRNYYNQKFYGGNPTRDLRDSPIILVGDNNFSKVEPIVAQGYYQFNYIRMWWPIQDYFDLTPERIKNYFSDPALRSGILDIWFNRDYSSYGEATGRDFSLPNWSPADKMRMYIRKDIVAQLWDYGVSIDADQVIIDPYENKQIDLIPDQIIAGAEGGSIFNDPRGIALAPDGSIYVADSNNHRIVQILDGEMINEWGSFSPIDANGNAPAGKFYEPWSVAVSPDGEFVYVADTWNHRIQKFTSDGKFLSMWGFFAQSEDPFAFWGPRDIAIDANGNLYVSNTGNKRITIFDPDGNFISQFGNVGFGLGEFDEPVGVAVSKESGVVYVADTWNQRIQAFSPNGNNVFSAYNSWDITGWYGQSLDNKPFLTVGDDQNLYVADPELSRILVFDPDGEFLYYFGDSSVGINNIGIVSDLIPDGEGGLWVSDSQDNRLLHYTLP
;
A
#
# COMPACT_ATOMS: atom_id res chain seq x y z
N MET A 1 -15.71 63.85 -44.94
CA MET A 1 -14.92 64.19 -43.74
C MET A 1 -15.40 63.28 -42.62
N GLN A 2 -14.67 62.19 -42.38
CA GLN A 2 -14.88 61.28 -41.25
C GLN A 2 -14.31 61.93 -39.99
N LEU A 3 -15.04 61.88 -38.88
CA LEU A 3 -14.45 62.01 -37.55
C LEU A 3 -14.66 60.68 -36.83
N SER A 4 -13.56 59.96 -36.71
CA SER A 4 -13.38 58.74 -35.95
C SER A 4 -13.40 59.05 -34.45
N THR A 5 -14.39 58.54 -33.73
CA THR A 5 -14.25 58.31 -32.29
C THR A 5 -13.68 56.91 -32.11
N GLU A 6 -12.35 56.85 -32.02
CA GLU A 6 -11.65 55.68 -31.47
C GLU A 6 -12.02 55.54 -29.99
N GLU A 7 -12.91 54.61 -29.67
CA GLU A 7 -13.05 54.10 -28.31
C GLU A 7 -11.72 53.40 -27.92
N LYS A 8 -10.90 54.10 -27.13
CA LYS A 8 -9.78 53.50 -26.41
C LYS A 8 -10.30 52.33 -25.58
N LYS A 9 -9.95 51.09 -25.96
CA LYS A 9 -10.11 49.91 -25.12
C LYS A 9 -9.33 50.11 -23.83
N GLN A 10 -10.03 50.46 -22.74
CA GLN A 10 -9.45 50.52 -21.39
C GLN A 10 -8.79 49.18 -21.02
N SER A 11 -7.60 49.25 -20.40
CA SER A 11 -6.86 48.11 -19.88
C SER A 11 -7.70 47.36 -18.83
N TRP A 12 -7.48 46.06 -18.67
CA TRP A 12 -8.20 45.26 -17.67
C TRP A 12 -7.88 45.67 -16.22
N LEU A 13 -6.70 46.28 -15.99
CA LEU A 13 -6.28 46.84 -14.71
C LEU A 13 -6.96 48.18 -14.38
N ASP A 14 -7.44 48.90 -15.39
CA ASP A 14 -8.11 50.20 -15.23
C ASP A 14 -9.62 50.06 -14.98
N ARG A 15 -10.13 48.81 -14.96
CA ARG A 15 -11.54 48.52 -14.68
C ARG A 15 -11.73 48.32 -13.18
N PRO A 16 -12.61 49.08 -12.51
CA PRO A 16 -12.92 48.85 -11.11
C PRO A 16 -13.47 47.43 -10.92
N ILE A 17 -12.78 46.61 -10.11
CA ILE A 17 -13.09 45.18 -9.88
C ILE A 17 -14.54 44.97 -9.42
N PHE A 18 -15.11 45.95 -8.73
CA PHE A 18 -16.43 45.88 -8.11
C PHE A 18 -17.57 46.52 -8.93
N GLU A 19 -17.31 47.35 -9.95
CA GLU A 19 -18.39 47.94 -10.76
C GLU A 19 -19.00 46.93 -11.76
N THR A 20 -18.28 45.86 -12.10
CA THR A 20 -18.76 44.83 -13.04
C THR A 20 -19.57 43.70 -12.41
N ILE A 21 -19.66 43.61 -11.08
CA ILE A 21 -20.43 42.56 -10.39
C ILE A 21 -21.75 43.16 -9.92
N SER A 22 -22.79 43.06 -10.74
CA SER A 22 -24.15 43.31 -10.25
C SER A 22 -24.54 42.21 -9.26
N LEU A 23 -24.59 42.56 -7.98
CA LEU A 23 -25.07 41.69 -6.90
C LEU A 23 -26.53 41.31 -7.15
N ASN A 24 -26.73 40.18 -7.81
CA ASN A 24 -28.01 39.53 -7.95
C ASN A 24 -28.04 38.26 -7.07
N TRP A 25 -29.24 37.75 -6.82
CA TRP A 25 -29.42 36.58 -5.96
C TRP A 25 -28.62 35.35 -6.45
N GLU A 26 -28.39 35.20 -7.76
CA GLU A 26 -27.60 34.09 -8.32
C GLU A 26 -26.13 34.18 -7.89
N VAL A 27 -25.55 35.37 -7.96
CA VAL A 27 -24.17 35.63 -7.52
C VAL A 27 -24.03 35.43 -6.01
N ILE A 28 -25.02 35.88 -5.24
CA ILE A 28 -25.03 35.70 -3.78
C ILE A 28 -25.08 34.21 -3.43
N LEU A 29 -26.01 33.44 -4.01
CA LEU A 29 -26.12 32.01 -3.75
C LEU A 29 -24.87 31.24 -4.18
N PHE A 30 -24.31 31.55 -5.35
CA PHE A 30 -23.06 30.93 -5.79
C PHE A 30 -21.90 31.28 -4.85
N GLY A 31 -21.82 32.53 -4.39
CA GLY A 31 -20.85 32.97 -3.39
C GLY A 31 -21.00 32.24 -2.05
N LEU A 32 -22.23 32.00 -1.59
CA LEU A 32 -22.50 31.21 -0.38
C LEU A 32 -22.10 29.74 -0.54
N ILE A 33 -22.39 29.13 -1.70
CA ILE A 33 -21.93 27.76 -2.00
C ILE A 33 -20.40 27.71 -2.02
N LEU A 34 -19.75 28.71 -2.61
CA LEU A 34 -18.29 28.77 -2.64
C LEU A 34 -17.70 28.97 -1.23
N ALA A 35 -18.31 29.80 -0.39
CA ALA A 35 -17.91 29.95 1.01
C ALA A 35 -18.07 28.63 1.79
N LEU A 36 -19.16 27.89 1.54
CA LEU A 36 -19.38 26.57 2.11
C LEU A 36 -18.37 25.53 1.59
N ALA A 37 -18.00 25.60 0.31
CA ALA A 37 -16.93 24.80 -0.24
C ALA A 37 -15.59 25.11 0.44
N ILE A 38 -15.24 26.39 0.61
CA ILE A 38 -14.04 26.80 1.34
C ILE A 38 -14.05 26.24 2.77
N PHE A 39 -15.15 26.42 3.50
CA PHE A 39 -15.29 25.91 4.87
C PHE A 39 -15.12 24.39 4.93
N THR A 40 -15.85 23.65 4.11
CA THR A 40 -15.78 22.17 4.10
C THR A 40 -14.37 21.69 3.72
N ARG A 41 -13.70 22.31 2.76
CA ARG A 41 -12.33 21.88 2.42
C ARG A 41 -11.31 22.23 3.50
N LEU A 42 -11.43 23.37 4.19
CA LEU A 42 -10.44 23.83 5.17
C LEU A 42 -10.63 23.26 6.58
N TYR A 43 -11.84 22.85 6.93
CA TYR A 43 -12.13 22.33 8.26
C TYR A 43 -11.36 21.02 8.53
N ASP A 44 -10.72 20.96 9.69
CA ASP A 44 -10.09 19.75 10.26
C ASP A 44 -9.16 18.97 9.32
N LEU A 45 -8.23 19.68 8.67
CA LEU A 45 -7.27 19.07 7.76
C LEU A 45 -6.10 18.38 8.45
N GLY A 46 -5.84 18.67 9.72
CA GLY A 46 -4.72 18.09 10.46
C GLY A 46 -5.04 16.75 11.11
N ALA A 47 -6.32 16.40 11.32
CA ALA A 47 -6.69 15.20 12.07
C ALA A 47 -6.33 13.90 11.33
N ARG A 48 -6.70 13.80 10.05
CA ARG A 48 -6.52 12.58 9.26
C ARG A 48 -5.05 12.17 9.12
N VAL A 49 -4.76 10.90 9.36
CA VAL A 49 -3.43 10.30 9.12
C VAL A 49 -3.07 10.36 7.63
N MET A 50 -1.85 10.77 7.30
CA MET A 50 -1.30 10.60 5.96
C MET A 50 -1.30 9.13 5.58
N SER A 51 -2.06 8.79 4.53
CA SER A 51 -2.08 7.41 4.03
C SER A 51 -0.73 7.01 3.41
N HIS A 52 -0.53 5.70 3.21
CA HIS A 52 0.56 5.14 2.41
C HIS A 52 0.82 5.95 1.13
N ASP A 53 -0.20 6.17 0.30
CA ASP A 53 -0.04 6.86 -0.99
C ASP A 53 0.19 8.39 -0.86
N GLU A 54 -0.30 9.02 0.22
CA GLU A 54 -0.02 10.45 0.47
C GLU A 54 1.43 10.66 0.94
N SER A 55 1.94 9.72 1.73
CA SER A 55 3.25 9.85 2.38
C SER A 55 4.40 9.95 1.37
N LEU A 56 4.31 9.26 0.23
CA LEU A 56 5.25 9.40 -0.87
C LEU A 56 5.26 10.83 -1.44
N HIS A 57 4.08 11.37 -1.74
CA HIS A 57 3.96 12.73 -2.29
C HIS A 57 4.44 13.78 -1.29
N THR A 58 4.07 13.65 -0.03
CA THR A 58 4.44 14.62 1.01
C THR A 58 5.94 14.59 1.29
N TYR A 59 6.55 13.41 1.41
CA TYR A 59 7.97 13.25 1.68
C TYR A 59 8.86 13.73 0.52
N PHE A 60 8.64 13.26 -0.71
CA PHE A 60 9.51 13.69 -1.82
C PHE A 60 9.33 15.17 -2.19
N SER A 61 8.16 15.75 -1.93
CA SER A 61 7.98 17.22 -2.02
C SER A 61 8.76 17.96 -0.94
N TRP A 62 8.88 17.38 0.25
CA TRP A 62 9.69 17.92 1.33
C TRP A 62 11.18 17.81 1.02
N VAL A 63 11.63 16.70 0.42
CA VAL A 63 13.01 16.55 -0.08
C VAL A 63 13.32 17.60 -1.13
N LEU A 64 12.42 17.81 -2.11
CA LEU A 64 12.56 18.88 -3.10
C LEU A 64 12.64 20.27 -2.44
N PHE A 65 11.79 20.54 -1.45
CA PHE A 65 11.79 21.80 -0.71
C PHE A 65 13.08 22.02 0.11
N LYS A 66 13.56 21.01 0.83
CA LYS A 66 14.71 21.14 1.75
C LYS A 66 16.05 21.03 1.05
N ARG A 67 16.17 20.14 0.06
CA ARG A 67 17.45 19.77 -0.58
C ARG A 67 17.55 20.25 -2.03
N GLY A 68 16.44 20.63 -2.67
CA GLY A 68 16.42 20.94 -4.11
C GLY A 68 16.56 19.68 -4.97
N GLU A 69 16.41 18.49 -4.38
CA GLU A 69 16.63 17.21 -5.04
C GLU A 69 15.28 16.60 -5.44
N PHE A 70 15.03 16.47 -6.73
CA PHE A 70 13.92 15.67 -7.26
C PHE A 70 14.22 15.20 -8.68
N ALA A 71 14.19 13.88 -8.87
CA ALA A 71 14.32 13.24 -10.16
C ALA A 71 13.01 12.51 -10.46
N HIS A 72 12.32 12.91 -11.53
CA HIS A 72 11.12 12.20 -11.95
C HIS A 72 11.47 10.77 -12.34
N THR A 73 10.77 9.82 -11.73
CA THR A 73 10.70 8.43 -12.17
C THR A 73 9.25 8.11 -12.53
N PRO A 74 8.98 7.27 -13.54
CA PRO A 74 7.60 6.95 -13.92
C PRO A 74 6.76 6.30 -12.81
N LEU A 75 7.39 5.74 -11.77
CA LEU A 75 6.74 5.26 -10.55
C LEU A 75 5.99 6.37 -9.79
N MET A 76 6.49 7.61 -9.84
CA MET A 76 6.02 8.71 -9.01
C MET A 76 4.81 9.47 -9.57
N HIS A 77 4.23 9.03 -10.69
CA HIS A 77 3.29 9.83 -11.50
C HIS A 77 3.92 11.16 -11.94
N GLY A 78 3.08 12.11 -12.39
CA GLY A 78 3.54 13.38 -12.91
C GLY A 78 4.14 14.31 -11.83
N PRO A 79 5.17 15.11 -12.19
CA PRO A 79 5.92 15.98 -11.28
C PRO A 79 5.14 17.19 -10.72
N PHE A 80 3.99 17.56 -11.28
CA PHE A 80 3.25 18.79 -10.93
C PHE A 80 2.90 18.86 -9.45
N GLN A 81 2.36 17.78 -8.89
CA GLN A 81 1.96 17.73 -7.49
C GLN A 81 3.16 17.98 -6.56
N PHE A 82 4.32 17.39 -6.85
CA PHE A 82 5.52 17.53 -6.03
C PHE A 82 6.02 18.98 -5.98
N HIS A 83 6.04 19.65 -7.12
CA HIS A 83 6.45 21.05 -7.21
C HIS A 83 5.47 21.98 -6.51
N PHE A 84 4.16 21.72 -6.64
CA PHE A 84 3.16 22.56 -5.99
C PHE A 84 3.15 22.39 -4.47
N LEU A 85 3.35 21.17 -3.97
CA LEU A 85 3.55 20.93 -2.54
C LEU A 85 4.83 21.59 -2.03
N ALA A 86 5.95 21.44 -2.74
CA ALA A 86 7.21 22.08 -2.35
C ALA A 86 7.09 23.61 -2.27
N LEU A 87 6.35 24.23 -3.19
CA LEU A 87 6.02 25.65 -3.13
C LEU A 87 5.19 26.01 -1.88
N VAL A 88 4.21 25.17 -1.51
CA VAL A 88 3.42 25.39 -0.30
C VAL A 88 4.26 25.23 0.97
N TYR A 89 5.16 24.25 1.02
CA TYR A 89 6.09 24.11 2.13
C TYR A 89 7.03 25.32 2.26
N PHE A 90 7.48 25.86 1.13
CA PHE A 90 8.26 27.11 1.12
C PHE A 90 7.48 28.31 1.68
N LEU A 91 6.17 28.41 1.38
CA LEU A 91 5.35 29.54 1.81
C LEU A 91 4.83 29.43 3.25
N PHE A 92 4.53 28.21 3.73
CA PHE A 92 3.76 27.99 4.96
C PHE A 92 4.38 26.96 5.93
N GLY A 93 5.51 26.35 5.58
CA GLY A 93 6.12 25.24 6.33
C GLY A 93 5.50 23.88 6.00
N ASP A 94 6.13 22.81 6.48
CA ASP A 94 5.72 21.42 6.24
C ASP A 94 4.99 20.80 7.44
N ASN A 95 3.73 20.41 7.26
CA ASN A 95 2.92 19.65 8.22
C ASN A 95 1.69 19.05 7.51
N ASP A 96 0.92 18.22 8.22
CA ASP A 96 -0.24 17.53 7.64
C ASP A 96 -1.30 18.49 7.05
N PHE A 97 -1.50 19.64 7.69
CA PHE A 97 -2.46 20.64 7.25
C PHE A 97 -2.01 21.30 5.93
N THR A 98 -0.77 21.79 5.90
CA THR A 98 -0.19 22.51 4.76
C THR A 98 -0.03 21.61 3.54
N ALA A 99 0.34 20.35 3.73
CA ALA A 99 0.43 19.34 2.67
C ALA A 99 -0.88 19.20 1.85
N ARG A 100 -2.04 19.46 2.47
CA ARG A 100 -3.38 19.35 1.84
C ARG A 100 -3.84 20.64 1.12
N ILE A 101 -3.19 21.78 1.34
CA ILE A 101 -3.56 23.08 0.74
C ILE A 101 -3.65 23.02 -0.80
N PRO A 102 -2.67 22.45 -1.53
CA PRO A 102 -2.73 22.33 -2.99
C PRO A 102 -4.00 21.65 -3.51
N ALA A 103 -4.39 20.52 -2.92
CA ALA A 103 -5.58 19.77 -3.31
C ALA A 103 -6.88 20.56 -3.03
N ILE A 104 -6.88 21.33 -1.94
CA ILE A 104 -8.01 22.17 -1.55
C ILE A 104 -8.20 23.33 -2.50
N ILE A 105 -7.13 24.03 -2.83
CA ILE A 105 -7.17 25.16 -3.77
C ILE A 105 -7.73 24.69 -5.11
N THR A 106 -7.29 23.53 -5.60
CA THR A 106 -7.78 22.99 -6.88
C THR A 106 -9.21 22.44 -6.79
N SER A 107 -9.60 21.85 -5.65
CA SER A 107 -11.00 21.45 -5.39
C SER A 107 -11.95 22.66 -5.37
N ILE A 108 -11.59 23.73 -4.66
CA ILE A 108 -12.36 24.98 -4.60
C ILE A 108 -12.38 25.66 -5.98
N ALA A 109 -11.24 25.69 -6.68
CA ALA A 109 -11.16 26.22 -8.03
C ALA A 109 -12.05 25.45 -9.01
N THR A 110 -12.17 24.12 -8.86
CA THR A 110 -13.08 23.29 -9.67
C THR A 110 -14.52 23.76 -9.50
N ILE A 111 -14.96 23.98 -8.26
CA ILE A 111 -16.31 24.47 -7.95
C ILE A 111 -16.51 25.90 -8.47
N GLY A 112 -15.55 26.80 -8.22
CA GLY A 112 -15.59 28.17 -8.71
C GLY A 112 -15.67 28.25 -10.24
N PHE A 113 -14.95 27.37 -10.94
CA PHE A 113 -14.94 27.32 -12.41
C PHE A 113 -16.28 26.89 -13.01
N LEU A 114 -17.15 26.20 -12.25
CA LEU A 114 -18.50 25.85 -12.72
C LEU A 114 -19.35 27.07 -13.06
N TRP A 115 -19.02 28.27 -12.57
CA TRP A 115 -19.65 29.51 -13.01
C TRP A 115 -19.59 29.70 -14.54
N GLN A 116 -18.53 29.19 -15.19
CA GLN A 116 -18.35 29.25 -16.63
C GLN A 116 -19.30 28.31 -17.40
N TYR A 117 -19.98 27.39 -16.70
CA TYR A 117 -20.93 26.44 -17.28
C TYR A 117 -22.37 26.97 -17.36
N ARG A 118 -22.66 28.20 -16.90
CA ARG A 118 -24.01 28.82 -16.95
C ARG A 118 -24.68 28.74 -18.32
N ARG A 119 -23.90 28.85 -19.39
CA ARG A 119 -24.41 28.74 -20.77
C ARG A 119 -24.95 27.34 -21.08
N TYR A 120 -24.31 26.30 -20.55
CA TYR A 120 -24.60 24.89 -20.84
C TYR A 120 -25.62 24.30 -19.87
N LEU A 121 -25.46 24.55 -18.58
CA LEU A 121 -26.31 24.00 -17.52
C LEU A 121 -27.55 24.85 -17.23
N GLY A 122 -27.56 26.13 -17.61
CA GLY A 122 -28.57 27.09 -17.16
C GLY A 122 -28.20 27.75 -15.83
N ARG A 123 -29.03 28.69 -15.38
CA ARG A 123 -28.77 29.48 -14.17
C ARG A 123 -28.88 28.60 -12.92
N ILE A 124 -30.01 27.91 -12.79
CA ILE A 124 -30.26 27.00 -11.67
C ILE A 124 -29.35 25.77 -11.77
N GLY A 125 -29.19 25.20 -12.96
CA GLY A 125 -28.33 24.03 -13.15
C GLY A 125 -26.88 24.28 -12.72
N THR A 126 -26.37 25.51 -12.85
CA THR A 126 -25.02 25.85 -12.36
C THR A 126 -24.93 25.90 -10.84
N LEU A 127 -25.93 26.48 -10.17
CA LEU A 127 -26.00 26.49 -8.72
C LEU A 127 -26.09 25.06 -8.16
N VAL A 128 -26.92 24.21 -8.79
CA VAL A 128 -27.03 22.80 -8.43
C VAL A 128 -25.70 22.09 -8.67
N ALA A 129 -25.00 22.33 -9.79
CA ALA A 129 -23.70 21.73 -10.04
C ALA A 129 -22.68 22.11 -8.95
N ALA A 130 -22.59 23.40 -8.61
CA ALA A 130 -21.69 23.87 -7.56
C ALA A 130 -22.00 23.21 -6.20
N PHE A 131 -23.28 23.10 -5.87
CA PHE A 131 -23.72 22.42 -4.65
C PHE A 131 -23.38 20.92 -4.65
N LEU A 132 -23.63 20.22 -5.75
CA LEU A 132 -23.32 18.80 -5.89
C LEU A 132 -21.82 18.53 -5.83
N PHE A 133 -20.97 19.34 -6.47
CA PHE A 133 -19.51 19.21 -6.34
C PHE A 133 -19.01 19.58 -4.93
N THR A 134 -19.75 20.41 -4.19
CA THR A 134 -19.41 20.74 -2.80
C THR A 134 -19.61 19.52 -1.89
N PHE A 135 -20.67 18.73 -2.11
CA PHE A 135 -21.11 17.68 -1.19
C PHE A 135 -21.04 16.24 -1.72
N SER A 136 -20.70 16.01 -2.98
CA SER A 136 -20.43 14.64 -3.48
C SER A 136 -19.36 13.98 -2.61
N PRO A 137 -19.57 12.75 -2.10
CA PRO A 137 -18.59 12.06 -1.28
C PRO A 137 -17.22 11.96 -1.96
N PHE A 138 -17.17 11.61 -3.24
CA PHE A 138 -15.89 11.55 -3.97
C PHE A 138 -15.23 12.92 -4.14
N MET A 139 -16.02 13.95 -4.48
CA MET A 139 -15.48 15.30 -4.71
C MET A 139 -14.99 15.97 -3.43
N LEU A 140 -15.65 15.73 -2.30
CA LEU A 140 -15.25 16.27 -1.01
C LEU A 140 -14.05 15.51 -0.45
N TYR A 141 -14.10 14.17 -0.47
CA TYR A 141 -13.04 13.32 0.10
C TYR A 141 -11.71 13.53 -0.64
N TYR A 142 -11.69 13.33 -1.95
CA TYR A 142 -10.48 13.52 -2.77
C TYR A 142 -10.10 14.99 -2.94
N GLY A 143 -11.04 15.92 -2.69
CA GLY A 143 -10.77 17.35 -2.65
C GLY A 143 -9.95 17.81 -1.43
N ARG A 144 -9.78 16.95 -0.43
CA ARG A 144 -9.02 17.22 0.81
C ARG A 144 -7.79 16.30 0.96
N TYR A 145 -7.61 15.37 0.03
CA TYR A 145 -6.61 14.31 0.09
C TYR A 145 -5.38 14.66 -0.75
N VAL A 146 -4.16 14.38 -0.27
CA VAL A 146 -2.90 14.69 -0.97
C VAL A 146 -2.65 13.71 -2.12
N ARG A 147 -3.53 13.75 -3.12
CA ARG A 147 -3.43 12.96 -4.35
C ARG A 147 -3.79 13.78 -5.58
N ASN A 148 -3.48 13.17 -6.72
CA ASN A 148 -3.62 13.76 -8.05
C ASN A 148 -5.08 14.07 -8.47
N GLU A 149 -6.10 13.44 -7.87
CA GLU A 149 -7.49 13.51 -8.35
C GLU A 149 -8.09 14.93 -8.33
N SER A 150 -7.77 15.73 -7.31
CA SER A 150 -8.26 17.12 -7.18
C SER A 150 -7.79 18.01 -8.35
N TYR A 151 -6.52 17.89 -8.73
CA TYR A 151 -5.94 18.61 -9.88
C TYR A 151 -6.54 18.12 -11.20
N VAL A 152 -6.64 16.79 -11.37
CA VAL A 152 -7.25 16.19 -12.56
C VAL A 152 -8.71 16.62 -12.71
N GLY A 153 -9.45 16.76 -11.61
CA GLY A 153 -10.82 17.28 -11.63
C GLY A 153 -10.93 18.69 -12.23
N LEU A 154 -10.05 19.60 -11.81
CA LEU A 154 -9.98 20.95 -12.35
C LEU A 154 -9.64 20.95 -13.84
N PHE A 155 -8.58 20.22 -14.23
CA PHE A 155 -8.14 20.16 -15.63
C PHE A 155 -9.16 19.47 -16.53
N GLY A 156 -9.87 18.47 -16.01
CA GLY A 156 -10.98 17.79 -16.68
C GLY A 156 -12.16 18.73 -16.96
N ILE A 157 -12.60 19.50 -15.96
CA ILE A 157 -13.64 20.51 -16.13
C ILE A 157 -13.20 21.60 -17.12
N ILE A 158 -11.96 22.10 -17.03
CA ILE A 158 -11.45 23.08 -18.00
C ILE A 158 -11.42 22.48 -19.41
N THR A 159 -11.01 21.22 -19.56
CA THR A 159 -10.96 20.50 -20.85
C THR A 159 -12.34 20.41 -21.49
N LEU A 160 -13.34 19.90 -20.75
CA LEU A 160 -14.71 19.79 -21.23
C LEU A 160 -15.28 21.16 -21.64
N TRP A 161 -15.04 22.19 -20.83
CA TRP A 161 -15.46 23.55 -21.12
C TRP A 161 -14.77 24.12 -22.35
N ALA A 162 -13.44 24.00 -22.45
CA ALA A 162 -12.65 24.57 -23.55
C ALA A 162 -13.04 23.95 -24.89
N VAL A 163 -13.26 22.63 -24.94
CA VAL A 163 -13.78 21.93 -26.11
C VAL A 163 -15.15 22.51 -26.51
N LEU A 164 -16.09 22.60 -25.58
CA LEU A 164 -17.42 23.15 -25.87
C LEU A 164 -17.37 24.62 -26.35
N ARG A 165 -16.55 25.45 -25.71
CA ARG A 165 -16.38 26.87 -26.08
C ARG A 165 -15.74 27.04 -27.44
N TYR A 166 -14.77 26.21 -27.79
CA TYR A 166 -14.17 26.23 -29.11
C TYR A 166 -15.17 25.78 -30.17
N LEU A 167 -15.89 24.68 -29.95
CA LEU A 167 -16.92 24.20 -30.87
C LEU A 167 -18.02 25.26 -31.10
N ASP A 168 -18.41 26.01 -30.06
CA ASP A 168 -19.41 27.09 -30.16
C ASP A 168 -18.88 28.33 -30.89
N THR A 169 -17.67 28.79 -30.57
CA THR A 169 -17.21 30.13 -30.95
C THR A 169 -16.15 30.15 -32.05
N GLY A 170 -15.41 29.06 -32.25
CA GLY A 170 -14.24 28.99 -33.14
C GLY A 170 -13.08 29.90 -32.71
N LYS A 171 -13.08 30.45 -31.49
CA LYS A 171 -12.04 31.38 -31.05
C LYS A 171 -10.82 30.61 -30.53
N HIS A 172 -9.65 30.87 -31.12
CA HIS A 172 -8.41 30.16 -30.83
C HIS A 172 -7.91 30.24 -29.38
N HIS A 173 -8.29 31.27 -28.60
CA HIS A 173 -7.88 31.32 -27.19
C HIS A 173 -8.43 30.17 -26.34
N PHE A 174 -9.55 29.55 -26.77
CA PHE A 174 -10.04 28.33 -26.12
C PHE A 174 -9.17 27.11 -26.42
N LEU A 175 -8.42 27.10 -27.53
CA LEU A 175 -7.39 26.09 -27.78
C LEU A 175 -6.23 26.25 -26.78
N TYR A 176 -5.84 27.48 -26.45
CA TYR A 176 -4.79 27.71 -25.46
C TYR A 176 -5.21 27.22 -24.07
N TRP A 177 -6.46 27.44 -23.67
CA TRP A 177 -7.03 26.86 -22.45
C TRP A 177 -7.01 25.33 -22.47
N LEU A 178 -7.46 24.74 -23.57
CA LEU A 178 -7.46 23.29 -23.75
C LEU A 178 -6.05 22.73 -23.62
N VAL A 179 -5.09 23.27 -24.37
CA VAL A 179 -3.70 22.80 -24.39
C VAL A 179 -2.99 23.01 -23.06
N THR A 180 -3.27 24.12 -22.36
CA THR A 180 -2.75 24.36 -21.00
C THR A 180 -3.28 23.31 -20.03
N ALA A 181 -4.60 23.04 -20.03
CA ALA A 181 -5.20 22.03 -19.18
C ALA A 181 -4.69 20.62 -19.51
N THR A 182 -4.55 20.29 -20.80
CA THR A 182 -3.98 19.00 -21.23
C THR A 182 -2.53 18.87 -20.77
N SER A 183 -1.67 19.88 -20.97
CA SER A 183 -0.27 19.81 -20.53
C SER A 183 -0.15 19.67 -19.01
N LEU A 184 -0.91 20.45 -18.23
CA LEU A 184 -0.93 20.32 -16.77
C LEU A 184 -1.40 18.94 -16.31
N HIS A 185 -2.39 18.36 -16.99
CA HIS A 185 -2.84 16.99 -16.71
C HIS A 185 -1.75 15.96 -17.02
N PHE A 186 -1.03 16.08 -18.15
CA PHE A 186 0.12 15.24 -18.47
C PHE A 186 1.24 15.35 -17.44
N THR A 187 1.46 16.53 -16.86
CA THR A 187 2.41 16.71 -15.75
C THR A 187 1.88 16.26 -14.39
N THR A 188 0.63 15.78 -14.30
CA THR A 188 -0.01 15.36 -13.05
C THR A 188 -0.15 13.84 -12.96
N LYS A 189 -0.78 13.19 -13.93
CA LYS A 189 -1.07 11.75 -13.89
C LYS A 189 -1.32 11.18 -15.28
N GLU A 190 -1.04 9.89 -15.44
CA GLU A 190 -1.23 9.11 -16.68
C GLU A 190 -2.71 8.94 -17.07
N THR A 191 -3.65 9.29 -16.19
CA THR A 191 -5.08 9.42 -16.57
C THR A 191 -5.30 10.45 -17.69
N SER A 192 -4.32 11.32 -17.94
CA SER A 192 -4.26 12.24 -19.09
C SER A 192 -4.38 11.53 -20.45
N PHE A 193 -3.84 10.31 -20.59
CA PHE A 193 -3.95 9.50 -21.79
C PHE A 193 -5.41 9.08 -22.04
N ILE A 194 -6.10 8.61 -21.00
CA ILE A 194 -7.52 8.22 -21.08
C ILE A 194 -8.39 9.44 -21.39
N TYR A 195 -8.18 10.56 -20.68
CA TYR A 195 -8.93 11.80 -20.92
C TYR A 195 -8.77 12.28 -22.36
N THR A 196 -7.55 12.26 -22.88
CA THR A 196 -7.34 12.68 -24.26
C THR A 196 -7.93 11.69 -25.26
N ALA A 197 -7.81 10.39 -25.02
CA ALA A 197 -8.46 9.38 -25.85
C ALA A 197 -10.00 9.60 -25.89
N GLN A 198 -10.63 9.90 -24.76
CA GLN A 198 -12.05 10.22 -24.67
C GLN A 198 -12.41 11.49 -25.47
N VAL A 199 -11.63 12.57 -25.35
CA VAL A 199 -11.84 13.78 -26.16
C VAL A 199 -11.70 13.47 -27.65
N LEU A 200 -10.65 12.77 -28.05
CA LEU A 200 -10.37 12.42 -29.45
C LEU A 200 -11.47 11.54 -30.04
N LEU A 201 -11.93 10.53 -29.31
CA LEU A 201 -13.03 9.65 -29.73
C LEU A 201 -14.35 10.42 -29.84
N PHE A 202 -14.69 11.27 -28.86
CA PHE A 202 -15.87 12.14 -28.93
C PHE A 202 -15.83 13.06 -30.16
N LEU A 203 -14.70 13.76 -30.35
CA LEU A 203 -14.49 14.65 -31.48
C LEU A 203 -14.52 13.89 -32.80
N GLY A 204 -13.97 12.67 -32.84
CA GLY A 204 -14.02 11.76 -33.97
C GLY A 204 -15.46 11.39 -34.35
N PHE A 205 -16.28 10.94 -33.39
CA PHE A 205 -17.69 10.64 -33.66
C PHE A 205 -18.48 11.88 -34.11
N LEU A 206 -18.22 13.03 -33.48
CA LEU A 206 -18.85 14.29 -33.84
C LEU A 206 -18.44 14.75 -35.25
N PHE A 207 -17.16 14.64 -35.58
CA PHE A 207 -16.57 14.93 -36.88
C PHE A 207 -17.14 14.02 -37.97
N LEU A 208 -17.19 12.71 -37.74
CA LEU A 208 -17.78 11.75 -38.68
C LEU A 208 -19.26 12.05 -38.91
N GLY A 209 -20.02 12.38 -37.85
CA GLY A 209 -21.41 12.79 -37.95
C GLY A 209 -21.61 14.08 -38.75
N GLN A 210 -20.65 15.01 -38.71
CA GLN A 210 -20.65 16.25 -39.50
C GLN A 210 -20.30 15.98 -40.96
N ILE A 211 -19.21 15.25 -41.23
CA ILE A 211 -18.70 14.99 -42.58
C ILE A 211 -19.63 14.10 -43.40
N THR A 212 -20.24 13.10 -42.78
CA THR A 212 -21.21 12.23 -43.48
C THR A 212 -22.46 12.97 -43.93
N LYS A 213 -22.84 14.05 -43.22
CA LYS A 213 -23.97 14.93 -43.55
C LYS A 213 -23.58 16.14 -44.41
N ALA A 214 -22.28 16.44 -44.51
CA ALA A 214 -21.80 17.56 -45.28
C ALA A 214 -21.99 17.34 -46.79
N LYS A 215 -22.01 18.43 -47.55
CA LYS A 215 -22.05 18.39 -49.02
C LYS A 215 -20.64 18.13 -49.57
N TRP A 216 -20.48 17.04 -50.33
CA TRP A 216 -19.20 16.66 -50.96
C TRP A 216 -19.16 17.11 -52.41
N LYS A 217 -17.96 17.25 -52.98
CA LYS A 217 -17.79 17.55 -54.41
C LYS A 217 -18.30 16.40 -55.31
N SER A 218 -18.26 15.17 -54.80
CA SER A 218 -18.76 13.97 -55.47
C SER A 218 -19.45 13.05 -54.47
N GLU A 219 -20.72 12.74 -54.74
CA GLU A 219 -21.54 11.79 -53.95
C GLU A 219 -20.98 10.36 -53.98
N SER A 220 -20.37 9.95 -55.10
CA SER A 220 -19.73 8.63 -55.21
C SER A 220 -18.53 8.51 -54.26
N LYS A 221 -17.68 9.55 -54.18
CA LYS A 221 -16.55 9.60 -53.24
C LYS A 221 -17.02 9.59 -51.78
N ARG A 222 -18.14 10.25 -51.47
CA ARG A 222 -18.74 10.20 -50.13
C ARG A 222 -19.18 8.79 -49.75
N LYS A 223 -19.90 8.08 -50.63
CA LYS A 223 -20.32 6.70 -50.39
C LYS A 223 -19.12 5.77 -50.23
N LEU A 224 -18.10 5.91 -51.08
CA LEU A 224 -16.86 5.14 -50.98
C LEU A 224 -16.14 5.39 -49.65
N PHE A 225 -16.04 6.65 -49.20
CA PHE A 225 -15.50 6.99 -47.89
C PHE A 225 -16.24 6.28 -46.75
N ILE A 226 -17.58 6.28 -46.78
CA ILE A 226 -18.39 5.61 -45.75
C ILE A 226 -18.14 4.09 -45.76
N TRP A 227 -18.11 3.46 -46.93
CA TRP A 227 -17.82 2.03 -47.05
C TRP A 227 -16.42 1.66 -46.55
N LEU A 228 -15.42 2.47 -46.87
CA LEU A 228 -14.05 2.27 -46.37
C LEU A 228 -13.96 2.48 -44.86
N LEU A 229 -14.73 3.42 -44.31
CA LEU A 229 -14.79 3.61 -42.86
C LEU A 229 -15.47 2.43 -42.15
N ILE A 230 -16.53 1.88 -42.73
CA ILE A 230 -17.15 0.63 -42.26
C ILE A 230 -16.14 -0.52 -42.33
N ALA A 231 -15.42 -0.65 -43.45
CA ALA A 231 -14.38 -1.67 -43.60
C ALA A 231 -13.25 -1.51 -42.57
N THR A 232 -12.81 -0.27 -42.32
CA THR A 232 -11.81 0.05 -41.28
C THR A 232 -12.29 -0.43 -39.91
N LEU A 233 -13.54 -0.13 -39.54
CA LEU A 233 -14.12 -0.55 -38.27
C LEU A 233 -14.25 -2.08 -38.17
N ILE A 234 -14.63 -2.76 -39.26
CA ILE A 234 -14.71 -4.22 -39.32
C ILE A 234 -13.32 -4.84 -39.13
N PHE A 235 -12.30 -4.33 -39.82
CA PHE A 235 -10.93 -4.83 -39.68
C PHE A 235 -10.36 -4.55 -38.28
N ALA A 236 -10.60 -3.35 -37.72
CA ALA A 236 -10.20 -3.04 -36.36
C ALA A 236 -10.89 -3.95 -35.33
N ALA A 237 -12.19 -4.21 -35.50
CA ALA A 237 -12.94 -5.15 -34.65
C ALA A 237 -12.43 -6.59 -34.82
N GLY A 238 -12.05 -6.99 -36.04
CA GLY A 238 -11.41 -8.28 -36.32
C GLY A 238 -10.06 -8.41 -35.64
N ALA A 239 -9.23 -7.37 -35.66
CA ALA A 239 -7.94 -7.34 -34.96
C ALA A 239 -8.15 -7.49 -33.43
N LEU A 240 -9.04 -6.68 -32.84
CA LEU A 240 -9.37 -6.77 -31.42
C LEU A 240 -9.99 -8.12 -31.02
N GLY A 241 -10.88 -8.66 -31.85
CA GLY A 241 -11.51 -9.96 -31.64
C GLY A 241 -10.50 -11.11 -31.68
N SER A 242 -9.60 -11.11 -32.67
CA SER A 242 -8.52 -12.09 -32.77
C SER A 242 -7.61 -12.07 -31.53
N HIS A 243 -7.21 -10.88 -31.09
CA HIS A 243 -6.36 -10.72 -29.91
C HIS A 243 -7.05 -11.21 -28.62
N ARG A 244 -8.33 -10.88 -28.41
CA ARG A 244 -9.07 -11.30 -27.20
C ARG A 244 -9.30 -12.80 -27.09
N MET A 245 -9.52 -13.51 -28.21
CA MET A 245 -9.73 -14.97 -28.16
C MET A 245 -8.49 -15.72 -27.67
N LEU A 246 -7.29 -15.15 -27.87
CA LEU A 246 -6.04 -15.71 -27.36
C LEU A 246 -5.84 -15.40 -25.87
N THR A 247 -6.06 -14.16 -25.44
CA THR A 247 -5.86 -13.77 -24.04
C THR A 247 -6.85 -14.45 -23.09
N SER A 248 -8.02 -14.88 -23.56
CA SER A 248 -8.99 -15.64 -22.76
C SER A 248 -8.59 -17.10 -22.49
N SER A 249 -7.52 -17.61 -23.12
CA SER A 249 -7.06 -19.00 -22.93
C SER A 249 -6.02 -19.18 -21.83
N THR A 250 -5.51 -18.09 -21.24
CA THR A 250 -4.40 -18.11 -20.27
C THR A 250 -4.75 -17.63 -18.85
N THR A 251 -6.00 -17.24 -18.56
CA THR A 251 -6.39 -16.70 -17.23
C THR A 251 -7.42 -17.61 -16.54
N LEU A 252 -6.94 -18.70 -15.95
CA LEU A 252 -7.67 -19.50 -14.96
C LEU A 252 -6.72 -19.84 -13.82
N ASP A 253 -6.36 -18.85 -13.01
CA ASP A 253 -6.04 -19.10 -11.60
C ASP A 253 -6.36 -17.83 -10.81
N SER A 254 -7.41 -17.91 -10.00
CA SER A 254 -7.88 -16.83 -9.11
C SER A 254 -7.91 -17.42 -7.71
N GLY A 255 -6.83 -17.21 -6.95
CA GLY A 255 -6.69 -17.83 -5.63
C GLY A 255 -5.83 -17.10 -4.61
N GLU A 256 -4.94 -16.17 -4.99
CA GLU A 256 -4.05 -15.52 -4.02
C GLU A 256 -4.26 -14.01 -3.96
N VAL A 257 -4.78 -13.56 -2.82
CA VAL A 257 -4.72 -12.16 -2.39
C VAL A 257 -3.30 -11.91 -1.92
N SER A 258 -2.44 -11.42 -2.81
CA SER A 258 -1.07 -11.04 -2.45
C SER A 258 -1.02 -9.64 -1.83
N ALA A 259 -0.31 -9.55 -0.71
CA ALA A 259 0.20 -8.32 -0.11
C ALA A 259 1.15 -7.58 -1.10
N PRO A 260 1.56 -6.33 -0.85
CA PRO A 260 2.40 -5.58 -1.78
C PRO A 260 3.72 -6.35 -2.01
N LEU A 261 3.95 -6.75 -3.25
CA LEU A 261 5.19 -7.40 -3.69
C LEU A 261 6.41 -6.53 -3.38
N ASP A 262 7.42 -7.14 -2.74
CA ASP A 262 8.77 -6.62 -2.62
C ASP A 262 9.31 -6.22 -4.00
N LEU A 263 9.77 -4.97 -4.10
CA LEU A 263 9.98 -4.27 -5.36
C LEU A 263 11.33 -4.52 -6.04
N GLU A 264 12.06 -5.59 -5.70
CA GLU A 264 13.38 -5.87 -6.30
C GLU A 264 13.58 -7.27 -6.90
N SER A 265 12.73 -8.27 -6.63
CA SER A 265 13.05 -9.65 -7.04
C SER A 265 12.23 -10.27 -8.17
N ASP A 266 11.04 -9.77 -8.52
CA ASP A 266 10.21 -10.41 -9.55
C ASP A 266 9.71 -9.41 -10.61
N ILE A 267 10.65 -8.93 -11.43
CA ILE A 267 10.31 -8.59 -12.81
C ILE A 267 10.08 -9.93 -13.50
N ALA A 268 8.87 -10.46 -13.40
CA ALA A 268 8.47 -11.56 -14.26
C ALA A 268 8.77 -11.15 -15.70
N GLU A 269 9.75 -11.82 -16.32
CA GLU A 269 9.96 -11.78 -17.75
C GLU A 269 8.63 -12.22 -18.40
N GLU A 270 7.77 -11.26 -18.76
CA GLU A 270 6.76 -11.47 -19.78
C GLU A 270 7.53 -11.81 -21.07
N THR A 271 7.91 -13.07 -21.22
CA THR A 271 8.43 -13.64 -22.45
C THR A 271 7.49 -13.23 -23.57
N GLY A 272 8.03 -12.45 -24.51
CA GLY A 272 7.26 -11.74 -25.53
C GLY A 272 6.20 -12.63 -26.17
N GLN A 273 4.93 -12.33 -25.87
CA GLN A 273 3.82 -12.92 -26.61
C GLN A 273 3.95 -12.50 -28.07
N SER A 274 4.31 -13.44 -28.94
CA SER A 274 4.31 -13.23 -30.38
C SER A 274 2.91 -12.85 -30.83
N ILE A 275 2.75 -11.64 -31.36
CA ILE A 275 1.46 -11.19 -31.90
C ILE A 275 1.07 -12.12 -33.04
N GLU A 276 -0.11 -12.72 -32.92
CA GLU A 276 -0.66 -13.63 -33.90
C GLU A 276 -0.68 -12.97 -35.30
N PRO A 277 -0.21 -13.64 -36.36
CA PRO A 277 -0.20 -13.09 -37.71
C PRO A 277 -1.57 -12.57 -38.16
N THR A 278 -2.65 -13.18 -37.67
CA THR A 278 -4.03 -12.76 -37.94
C THR A 278 -4.35 -11.37 -37.37
N THR A 279 -3.92 -11.05 -36.15
CA THR A 279 -4.06 -9.72 -35.54
C THR A 279 -3.28 -8.67 -36.33
N LEU A 280 -2.06 -9.00 -36.77
CA LEU A 280 -1.24 -8.12 -37.61
C LEU A 280 -1.87 -7.86 -38.98
N ILE A 281 -2.46 -8.88 -39.61
CA ILE A 281 -3.14 -8.75 -40.91
C ILE A 281 -4.37 -7.85 -40.77
N PHE A 282 -5.26 -8.12 -39.81
CA PHE A 282 -6.45 -7.29 -39.61
C PHE A 282 -6.09 -5.86 -39.21
N GLY A 283 -5.08 -5.69 -38.35
CA GLY A 283 -4.55 -4.37 -37.98
C GLY A 283 -3.98 -3.62 -39.19
N GLY A 284 -3.16 -4.28 -40.00
CA GLY A 284 -2.59 -3.72 -41.22
C GLY A 284 -3.68 -3.31 -42.24
N LEU A 285 -4.70 -4.16 -42.43
CA LEU A 285 -5.85 -3.86 -43.30
C LEU A 285 -6.67 -2.67 -42.76
N ALA A 286 -6.84 -2.56 -41.45
CA ALA A 286 -7.50 -1.40 -40.83
C ALA A 286 -6.73 -0.11 -41.11
N VAL A 287 -5.40 -0.11 -40.95
CA VAL A 287 -4.54 1.06 -41.22
C VAL A 287 -4.57 1.45 -42.69
N ILE A 288 -4.46 0.48 -43.61
CA ILE A 288 -4.51 0.73 -45.06
C ILE A 288 -5.89 1.29 -45.45
N SER A 289 -6.97 0.67 -44.98
CA SER A 289 -8.34 1.11 -45.26
C SER A 289 -8.58 2.54 -44.74
N PHE A 290 -8.09 2.85 -43.54
CA PHE A 290 -8.16 4.19 -42.96
C PHE A 290 -7.37 5.22 -43.77
N ALA A 291 -6.15 4.89 -44.19
CA ALA A 291 -5.31 5.78 -45.00
C ALA A 291 -5.97 6.11 -46.36
N ILE A 292 -6.55 5.10 -47.02
CA ILE A 292 -7.31 5.30 -48.27
C ILE A 292 -8.57 6.14 -48.02
N ALA A 293 -9.31 5.85 -46.95
CA ALA A 293 -10.48 6.64 -46.56
C ALA A 293 -10.11 8.11 -46.32
N PHE A 294 -9.00 8.38 -45.62
CA PHE A 294 -8.50 9.71 -45.37
C PHE A 294 -8.05 10.42 -46.67
N GLY A 295 -7.39 9.71 -47.58
CA GLY A 295 -7.06 10.25 -48.90
C GLY A 295 -8.31 10.64 -49.71
N ILE A 296 -9.35 9.80 -49.69
CA ILE A 296 -10.64 10.10 -50.34
C ILE A 296 -11.35 11.26 -49.69
N LEU A 297 -11.26 11.40 -48.36
CA LEU A 297 -11.78 12.55 -47.63
C LEU A 297 -11.10 13.84 -48.12
N ILE A 298 -9.78 13.87 -48.22
CA ILE A 298 -9.02 15.04 -48.71
C ILE A 298 -9.41 15.38 -50.15
N VAL A 299 -9.46 14.39 -51.04
CA VAL A 299 -9.75 14.59 -52.47
C VAL A 299 -11.24 14.92 -52.71
N GLY A 300 -12.14 14.31 -51.95
CA GLY A 300 -13.59 14.37 -52.14
C GLY A 300 -14.26 15.55 -51.44
N TYR A 301 -13.88 15.82 -50.18
CA TYR A 301 -14.40 16.93 -49.39
C TYR A 301 -13.54 18.20 -49.53
N GLY A 302 -12.23 18.04 -49.64
CA GLY A 302 -11.26 19.12 -49.83
C GLY A 302 -10.53 19.51 -48.53
N TRP A 303 -9.20 19.63 -48.57
CA TRP A 303 -8.36 20.01 -47.42
C TRP A 303 -8.76 21.36 -46.80
N GLU A 304 -9.01 22.38 -47.61
CA GLU A 304 -9.43 23.70 -47.11
C GLU A 304 -10.80 23.67 -46.41
N ASN A 305 -11.71 22.80 -46.85
CA ASN A 305 -12.99 22.61 -46.17
C ASN A 305 -12.80 21.86 -44.87
N LEU A 306 -11.92 20.85 -44.86
CA LEU A 306 -11.59 20.06 -43.67
C LEU A 306 -11.00 20.93 -42.56
N LYS A 307 -10.06 21.82 -42.90
CA LYS A 307 -9.48 22.79 -41.96
C LYS A 307 -10.50 23.74 -41.35
N ARG A 308 -11.67 23.95 -41.96
CA ARG A 308 -12.74 24.80 -41.40
C ARG A 308 -13.65 24.06 -40.43
N VAL A 309 -13.57 22.73 -40.38
CA VAL A 309 -14.39 21.92 -39.49
C VAL A 309 -13.77 21.95 -38.08
N ARG A 310 -14.40 22.68 -37.16
CA ARG A 310 -13.88 22.91 -35.81
C ARG A 310 -13.56 21.63 -35.03
N SER A 311 -14.37 20.57 -35.21
CA SER A 311 -14.14 19.28 -34.55
C SER A 311 -12.86 18.60 -35.06
N PHE A 312 -12.56 18.72 -36.35
CA PHE A 312 -11.32 18.27 -36.96
C PHE A 312 -10.12 19.06 -36.47
N GLU A 313 -10.25 20.39 -36.35
CA GLU A 313 -9.16 21.24 -35.85
C GLU A 313 -8.70 20.86 -34.44
N VAL A 314 -9.65 20.69 -33.50
CA VAL A 314 -9.30 20.29 -32.12
C VAL A 314 -8.74 18.87 -32.10
N MET A 315 -9.34 17.95 -32.87
CA MET A 315 -8.89 16.57 -32.94
C MET A 315 -7.45 16.48 -33.48
N LEU A 316 -7.14 17.21 -34.56
CA LEU A 316 -5.81 17.25 -35.16
C LEU A 316 -4.78 17.89 -34.21
N LEU A 317 -5.14 18.99 -33.54
CA LEU A 317 -4.26 19.65 -32.57
C LEU A 317 -3.88 18.70 -31.43
N LEU A 318 -4.87 18.10 -30.76
CA LEU A 318 -4.62 17.19 -29.63
C LEU A 318 -3.86 15.95 -30.07
N PHE A 319 -4.26 15.35 -31.20
CA PHE A 319 -3.58 14.17 -31.73
C PHE A 319 -2.11 14.48 -32.07
N ALA A 320 -1.83 15.60 -32.74
CA ALA A 320 -0.47 15.99 -33.06
C ALA A 320 0.38 16.24 -31.80
N LEU A 321 -0.15 16.90 -30.77
CA LEU A 321 0.59 17.13 -29.52
C LEU A 321 0.98 15.83 -28.80
N ILE A 322 0.09 14.83 -28.82
CA ILE A 322 0.23 13.60 -28.03
C ILE A 322 0.90 12.49 -28.82
N LEU A 323 0.93 12.56 -30.15
CA LEU A 323 1.57 11.55 -31.00
C LEU A 323 2.98 11.15 -30.55
N PRO A 324 3.89 12.07 -30.14
CA PRO A 324 5.20 11.69 -29.59
C PRO A 324 5.12 10.90 -28.29
N HIS A 325 4.13 11.16 -27.44
CA HIS A 325 3.94 10.47 -26.16
C HIS A 325 3.42 9.03 -26.35
N LEU A 326 2.91 8.71 -27.53
CA LEU A 326 2.45 7.36 -27.87
C LEU A 326 3.60 6.43 -28.31
N SER A 327 4.86 6.89 -28.28
CA SER A 327 6.02 6.12 -28.73
C SER A 327 6.23 4.82 -27.94
N ALA A 328 5.74 4.73 -26.69
CA ALA A 328 5.81 3.50 -25.90
C ALA A 328 5.07 2.33 -26.56
N PHE A 329 3.98 2.58 -27.30
CA PHE A 329 3.23 1.53 -28.01
C PHE A 329 4.06 0.82 -29.09
N PRO A 330 4.65 1.50 -30.10
CA PRO A 330 5.48 0.82 -31.08
C PRO A 330 6.76 0.25 -30.46
N ILE A 331 7.34 0.85 -29.42
CA ILE A 331 8.51 0.27 -28.73
C ILE A 331 8.15 -1.11 -28.16
N ARG A 332 7.05 -1.22 -27.40
CA ARG A 332 6.57 -2.49 -26.84
C ARG A 332 6.10 -3.47 -27.92
N LEU A 333 5.48 -2.99 -29.00
CA LEU A 333 5.05 -3.81 -30.14
C LEU A 333 6.22 -4.56 -30.79
N PHE A 334 7.42 -3.96 -30.78
CA PHE A 334 8.64 -4.57 -31.31
C PHE A 334 9.43 -5.37 -30.25
N GLY A 335 8.86 -5.60 -29.06
CA GLY A 335 9.45 -6.40 -27.99
C GLY A 335 10.55 -5.69 -27.19
N TYR A 336 10.62 -4.35 -27.25
CA TYR A 336 11.57 -3.57 -26.47
C TYR A 336 10.90 -2.96 -25.24
N ASP A 337 11.67 -2.77 -24.16
CA ASP A 337 11.21 -2.09 -22.96
C ASP A 337 11.25 -0.55 -23.15
N PRO A 338 10.11 0.16 -23.07
CA PRO A 338 10.08 1.63 -23.11
C PRO A 338 10.67 2.31 -21.86
N MET A 339 11.04 1.56 -20.83
CA MET A 339 11.62 2.03 -19.57
C MET A 339 13.14 1.84 -19.47
N ASP A 340 13.76 1.13 -20.42
CA ASP A 340 15.20 0.91 -20.42
C ASP A 340 15.97 2.14 -20.94
N TYR A 341 16.51 2.92 -20.00
CA TYR A 341 17.40 4.07 -20.27
C TYR A 341 18.87 3.78 -19.89
N THR A 342 19.25 2.51 -19.69
CA THR A 342 20.54 2.13 -19.08
C THR A 342 21.70 2.09 -20.07
N THR A 343 21.45 1.80 -21.34
CA THR A 343 22.49 1.62 -22.36
C THR A 343 22.35 2.60 -23.52
N MET A 344 23.46 2.93 -24.18
CA MET A 344 23.41 3.75 -25.41
C MET A 344 22.57 3.06 -26.52
N ALA A 345 22.59 1.73 -26.57
CA ALA A 345 21.80 0.97 -27.53
C ALA A 345 20.29 1.12 -27.29
N SER A 346 19.83 1.06 -26.03
CA SER A 346 18.42 1.25 -25.69
C SER A 346 17.95 2.68 -25.98
N LEU A 347 18.75 3.69 -25.65
CA LEU A 347 18.48 5.09 -26.01
C LEU A 347 18.33 5.32 -27.52
N LEU A 348 19.22 4.72 -28.33
CA LEU A 348 19.12 4.81 -29.80
C LEU A 348 17.86 4.14 -30.35
N ARG A 349 17.43 3.01 -29.76
CA ARG A 349 16.17 2.33 -30.13
C ARG A 349 14.96 3.21 -29.81
N ILE A 350 14.89 3.75 -28.59
CA ILE A 350 13.81 4.68 -28.21
C ILE A 350 13.78 5.89 -29.16
N GLY A 351 14.94 6.47 -29.45
CA GLY A 351 15.09 7.57 -30.40
C GLY A 351 14.60 7.23 -31.82
N ALA A 352 14.86 6.01 -32.30
CA ALA A 352 14.43 5.55 -33.62
C ALA A 352 12.91 5.47 -33.78
N PHE A 353 12.15 5.19 -32.71
CA PHE A 353 10.69 5.22 -32.73
C PHE A 353 10.12 6.61 -32.43
N LEU A 354 10.75 7.36 -31.52
CA LEU A 354 10.28 8.66 -31.08
C LEU A 354 10.45 9.75 -32.17
N LEU A 355 11.60 9.81 -32.83
CA LEU A 355 11.93 10.87 -33.78
C LEU A 355 10.98 10.92 -34.99
N PRO A 356 10.60 9.80 -35.63
CA PRO A 356 9.58 9.81 -36.68
C PRO A 356 8.23 10.36 -36.21
N LEU A 357 7.79 10.01 -34.99
CA LEU A 357 6.52 10.50 -34.43
C LEU A 357 6.55 12.00 -34.16
N ILE A 358 7.68 12.53 -33.69
CA ILE A 358 7.90 13.99 -33.56
C ILE A 358 7.83 14.67 -34.93
N LEU A 359 8.48 14.12 -35.96
CA LEU A 359 8.47 14.69 -37.30
C LEU A 359 7.06 14.70 -37.91
N VAL A 360 6.31 13.60 -37.76
CA VAL A 360 4.92 13.51 -38.22
C VAL A 360 4.01 14.47 -37.46
N SER A 361 4.18 14.59 -36.14
CA SER A 361 3.48 15.55 -35.30
C SER A 361 3.68 16.99 -35.80
N PHE A 362 4.93 17.39 -36.00
CA PHE A 362 5.27 18.72 -36.51
C PHE A 362 4.74 18.96 -37.92
N ALA A 363 4.86 17.98 -38.82
CA ALA A 363 4.35 18.09 -40.18
C ALA A 363 2.82 18.26 -40.18
N ALA A 364 2.09 17.45 -39.41
CA ALA A 364 0.64 17.53 -39.29
C ALA A 364 0.17 18.90 -38.79
N GLY A 365 0.83 19.43 -37.76
CA GLY A 365 0.53 20.75 -37.21
C GLY A 365 0.81 21.91 -38.16
N LEU A 366 1.96 21.89 -38.84
CA LEU A 366 2.35 22.89 -39.85
C LEU A 366 1.44 22.87 -41.08
N LEU A 367 0.96 21.69 -41.50
CA LEU A 367 0.02 21.57 -42.64
C LEU A 367 -1.39 22.09 -42.32
N TRP A 368 -1.78 22.11 -41.05
CA TRP A 368 -3.06 22.64 -40.60
C TRP A 368 -3.05 24.16 -40.45
N ASN A 369 -2.28 24.67 -39.49
CA ASN A 369 -2.22 26.09 -39.18
C ASN A 369 -0.91 26.42 -38.45
N PRO A 370 0.16 26.85 -39.17
CA PRO A 370 1.49 27.04 -38.60
C PRO A 370 1.52 27.96 -37.39
N LYS A 371 0.79 29.09 -37.45
CA LYS A 371 0.77 30.07 -36.37
C LYS A 371 0.14 29.49 -35.11
N GLN A 372 -1.01 28.85 -35.25
CA GLN A 372 -1.72 28.29 -34.09
C GLN A 372 -0.99 27.07 -33.54
N TRP A 373 -0.44 26.22 -34.42
CA TRP A 373 0.39 25.09 -34.03
C TRP A 373 1.58 25.51 -33.17
N LEU A 374 2.41 26.45 -33.64
CA LEU A 374 3.60 26.89 -32.92
C LEU A 374 3.28 27.46 -31.53
N ILE A 375 2.20 28.25 -31.41
CA ILE A 375 1.77 28.78 -30.10
C ILE A 375 1.36 27.65 -29.16
N ASN A 376 0.54 26.70 -29.62
CA ASN A 376 0.06 25.61 -28.78
C ASN A 376 1.17 24.62 -28.40
N VAL A 377 2.07 24.29 -29.33
CA VAL A 377 3.27 23.47 -29.04
C VAL A 377 4.14 24.17 -28.00
N ALA A 378 4.38 25.47 -28.15
CA ALA A 378 5.16 26.24 -27.18
C ALA A 378 4.49 26.20 -25.80
N ILE A 379 3.19 26.42 -25.69
CA ILE A 379 2.45 26.32 -24.41
C ILE A 379 2.59 24.92 -23.81
N PHE A 380 2.30 23.88 -24.60
CA PHE A 380 2.30 22.49 -24.13
C PHE A 380 3.68 22.08 -23.60
N TYR A 381 4.71 22.21 -24.44
CA TYR A 381 6.04 21.74 -24.11
C TYR A 381 6.78 22.65 -23.14
N SER A 382 6.45 23.95 -23.04
CA SER A 382 7.05 24.79 -21.99
C SER A 382 6.64 24.29 -20.60
N ILE A 383 5.35 24.03 -20.38
CA ILE A 383 4.84 23.49 -19.11
C ILE A 383 5.44 22.10 -18.86
N PHE A 384 5.36 21.22 -19.87
CA PHE A 384 5.87 19.86 -19.77
C PHE A 384 7.37 19.83 -19.41
N ILE A 385 8.21 20.54 -20.16
CA ILE A 385 9.66 20.58 -19.96
C ILE A 385 9.98 21.15 -18.58
N LEU A 386 9.35 22.26 -18.17
CA LEU A 386 9.63 22.88 -16.87
C LEU A 386 9.41 21.90 -15.70
N PHE A 387 8.28 21.18 -15.67
CA PHE A 387 8.00 20.28 -14.58
C PHE A 387 8.77 18.95 -14.66
N PHE A 388 8.83 18.32 -15.84
CA PHE A 388 9.54 17.05 -15.98
C PHE A 388 11.06 17.19 -15.85
N THR A 389 11.63 18.35 -16.15
CA THR A 389 13.06 18.58 -15.94
C THR A 389 13.41 19.15 -14.56
N THR A 390 12.45 19.18 -13.62
CA THR A 390 12.62 19.80 -12.30
C THR A 390 13.21 21.22 -12.43
N MET A 391 12.58 22.07 -13.22
CA MET A 391 13.08 23.42 -13.57
C MET A 391 14.50 23.40 -14.17
N PHE A 392 14.73 22.52 -15.15
CA PHE A 392 16.01 22.31 -15.86
C PHE A 392 17.17 21.75 -15.02
N THR A 393 16.91 21.25 -13.81
CA THR A 393 17.93 20.59 -12.97
C THR A 393 18.09 19.09 -13.27
N ASN A 394 17.09 18.46 -13.90
CA ASN A 394 17.09 17.04 -14.24
C ASN A 394 16.71 16.80 -15.72
N GLY A 395 17.69 16.77 -16.63
CA GLY A 395 17.41 16.60 -18.07
C GLY A 395 16.76 15.25 -18.45
N THR A 396 17.08 14.18 -17.73
CA THR A 396 16.55 12.81 -17.94
C THR A 396 15.04 12.71 -17.72
N GLY A 397 14.51 13.57 -16.85
CA GLY A 397 13.08 13.67 -16.56
C GLY A 397 12.21 13.93 -17.80
N PHE A 398 12.74 14.63 -18.81
CA PHE A 398 12.03 14.84 -20.08
C PHE A 398 11.68 13.52 -20.80
N PHE A 399 12.64 12.59 -20.90
CA PHE A 399 12.43 11.32 -21.60
C PHE A 399 11.61 10.33 -20.77
N SER A 400 11.88 10.28 -19.45
CA SER A 400 11.08 9.45 -18.55
C SER A 400 9.61 9.91 -18.49
N GLY A 401 9.32 11.21 -18.66
CA GLY A 401 7.96 11.69 -18.82
C GLY A 401 7.35 11.41 -20.20
N LEU A 402 8.13 11.64 -21.27
CA LEU A 402 7.62 11.56 -22.65
C LEU A 402 7.34 10.11 -23.09
N VAL A 403 8.21 9.18 -22.71
CA VAL A 403 8.14 7.76 -23.09
C VAL A 403 7.87 6.88 -21.86
N GLY A 404 8.59 7.13 -20.77
CA GLY A 404 8.55 6.28 -19.57
C GLY A 404 7.19 6.27 -18.86
N SER A 405 6.51 7.41 -18.70
CA SER A 405 5.20 7.46 -18.02
C SER A 405 4.17 6.55 -18.67
N LEU A 406 4.07 6.54 -20.01
CA LEU A 406 3.18 5.62 -20.72
C LEU A 406 3.68 4.17 -20.63
N GLY A 407 5.00 3.96 -20.74
CA GLY A 407 5.62 2.64 -20.59
C GLY A 407 5.28 1.97 -19.26
N TYR A 408 5.51 2.68 -18.15
CA TYR A 408 5.18 2.25 -16.81
C TYR A 408 3.68 2.01 -16.63
N TRP A 409 2.82 2.93 -17.10
CA TRP A 409 1.37 2.76 -17.02
C TRP A 409 0.88 1.49 -17.74
N LEU A 410 1.46 1.16 -18.90
CA LEU A 410 1.13 -0.07 -19.63
C LEU A 410 1.58 -1.34 -18.90
N ILE A 411 2.65 -1.29 -18.10
CA ILE A 411 3.09 -2.42 -17.26
C ILE A 411 2.14 -2.59 -16.07
N GLN A 412 1.76 -1.49 -15.40
CA GLN A 412 0.85 -1.54 -14.25
C GLN A 412 -0.53 -2.14 -14.57
N GLN A 413 -1.00 -1.99 -15.81
CA GLN A 413 -2.25 -2.63 -16.24
C GLN A 413 -2.16 -4.17 -16.29
N GLY A 414 -0.96 -4.76 -16.42
CA GLY A 414 -0.76 -6.21 -16.42
C GLY A 414 -0.68 -6.84 -15.02
N VAL A 415 -0.35 -6.06 -13.99
CA VAL A 415 -0.22 -6.53 -12.60
C VAL A 415 -1.58 -6.65 -11.89
N GLU A 416 -2.62 -5.97 -12.41
CA GLU A 416 -3.99 -5.98 -11.85
C GLU A 416 -4.06 -5.77 -10.32
N ARG A 417 -3.36 -4.74 -9.80
CA ARG A 417 -3.31 -4.45 -8.36
C ARG A 417 -4.70 -4.47 -7.71
N GLY A 418 -4.84 -5.28 -6.65
CA GLY A 418 -6.08 -5.46 -5.89
C GLY A 418 -7.19 -6.24 -6.61
N SER A 419 -6.95 -6.75 -7.82
CA SER A 419 -7.76 -7.72 -8.59
C SER A 419 -9.27 -7.46 -8.58
N GLN A 420 -9.69 -6.18 -8.55
CA GLN A 420 -11.09 -5.84 -8.36
C GLN A 420 -11.96 -6.36 -9.52
N PRO A 421 -13.19 -6.84 -9.23
CA PRO A 421 -14.07 -7.38 -10.26
C PRO A 421 -14.54 -6.33 -11.25
N SER A 422 -14.93 -6.74 -12.47
CA SER A 422 -15.40 -5.83 -13.54
C SER A 422 -16.61 -4.98 -13.17
N TYR A 423 -17.44 -5.47 -12.22
CA TYR A 423 -18.62 -4.79 -11.70
C TYR A 423 -18.34 -3.86 -10.51
N TYR A 424 -17.09 -3.73 -10.07
CA TYR A 424 -16.70 -2.97 -8.87
C TYR A 424 -17.30 -1.55 -8.82
N TYR A 425 -17.13 -0.75 -9.87
CA TYR A 425 -17.67 0.62 -9.88
C TYR A 425 -19.21 0.67 -9.91
N VAL A 426 -19.84 -0.19 -10.72
CA VAL A 426 -21.28 -0.15 -10.96
C VAL A 426 -22.09 -0.69 -9.78
N LEU A 427 -21.60 -1.75 -9.12
CA LEU A 427 -22.33 -2.45 -8.07
C LEU A 427 -21.85 -2.10 -6.65
N VAL A 428 -20.61 -1.63 -6.49
CA VAL A 428 -20.05 -1.30 -5.16
C VAL A 428 -19.91 0.21 -5.00
N GLN A 429 -18.99 0.85 -5.73
CA GLN A 429 -18.61 2.25 -5.48
C GLN A 429 -19.78 3.24 -5.70
N LEU A 430 -20.42 3.19 -6.89
CA LEU A 430 -21.48 4.15 -7.21
C LEU A 430 -22.72 3.98 -6.31
N PRO A 431 -23.25 2.77 -6.05
CA PRO A 431 -24.44 2.61 -5.20
C PRO A 431 -24.21 2.99 -3.73
N ILE A 432 -23.00 2.82 -3.20
CA ILE A 432 -22.67 3.13 -1.80
C ILE A 432 -22.59 4.64 -1.54
N TYR A 433 -22.09 5.41 -2.52
CA TYR A 433 -21.80 6.84 -2.32
C TYR A 433 -22.60 7.79 -3.21
N GLU A 434 -22.86 7.42 -4.47
CA GLU A 434 -23.26 8.36 -5.53
C GLU A 434 -24.65 8.04 -6.13
N TYR A 435 -25.53 7.43 -5.35
CA TYR A 435 -26.89 7.05 -5.76
C TYR A 435 -27.74 8.24 -6.26
N LEU A 436 -27.59 9.43 -5.68
CA LEU A 436 -28.24 10.67 -6.13
C LEU A 436 -27.86 10.99 -7.59
N VAL A 437 -26.57 10.81 -7.90
CA VAL A 437 -25.96 11.15 -9.18
C VAL A 437 -26.25 10.11 -10.25
N ILE A 438 -26.35 8.83 -9.86
CA ILE A 438 -26.84 7.76 -10.74
C ILE A 438 -28.27 8.08 -11.20
N LEU A 439 -29.19 8.29 -10.25
CA LEU A 439 -30.59 8.57 -10.55
C LEU A 439 -30.75 9.88 -11.34
N GLY A 440 -29.96 10.90 -11.00
CA GLY A 440 -29.92 12.17 -11.72
C GLY A 440 -29.47 12.03 -13.17
N SER A 441 -28.45 11.20 -13.42
CA SER A 441 -27.95 10.93 -14.77
C SER A 441 -28.95 10.12 -15.60
N LEU A 442 -29.61 9.14 -14.99
CA LEU A 442 -30.70 8.39 -15.63
C LEU A 442 -31.90 9.31 -15.95
N LEU A 443 -32.23 10.25 -15.06
CA LEU A 443 -33.26 11.24 -15.32
C LEU A 443 -32.85 12.16 -16.49
N ALA A 444 -31.61 12.63 -16.51
CA ALA A 444 -31.07 13.46 -17.60
C ALA A 444 -31.17 12.74 -18.95
N ALA A 445 -30.74 11.47 -18.99
CA ALA A 445 -30.84 10.61 -20.18
C ALA A 445 -32.30 10.43 -20.61
N SER A 446 -33.20 10.12 -19.67
CA SER A 446 -34.63 9.93 -19.91
C SER A 446 -35.29 11.18 -20.51
N ILE A 447 -35.00 12.36 -19.95
CA ILE A 447 -35.47 13.66 -20.47
C ILE A 447 -34.89 13.91 -21.87
N GLY A 448 -33.59 13.61 -22.07
CA GLY A 448 -32.91 13.73 -23.36
C GLY A 448 -33.56 12.89 -24.46
N ILE A 449 -33.78 11.60 -24.19
CA ILE A 449 -34.40 10.63 -25.12
C ILE A 449 -35.85 11.05 -25.43
N TYR A 450 -36.64 11.43 -24.42
CA TYR A 450 -38.01 11.91 -24.62
C TYR A 450 -38.06 13.12 -25.56
N LYS A 451 -37.17 14.09 -25.37
CA LYS A 451 -37.12 15.28 -26.23
C LYS A 451 -36.70 14.96 -27.66
N ILE A 452 -35.75 14.04 -27.86
CA ILE A 452 -35.31 13.61 -29.20
C ILE A 452 -36.43 12.88 -29.94
N THR A 453 -37.13 11.97 -29.26
CA THR A 453 -38.21 11.16 -29.85
C THR A 453 -39.45 11.97 -30.17
N LYS A 454 -39.88 12.89 -29.29
CA LYS A 454 -41.04 13.76 -29.53
C LYS A 454 -40.75 14.85 -30.56
N GLY A 455 -39.54 15.40 -30.58
CA GLY A 455 -39.12 16.38 -31.60
C GLY A 455 -39.14 15.79 -33.02
N ARG A 456 -38.87 14.50 -33.18
CA ARG A 456 -39.03 13.79 -34.47
C ARG A 456 -40.49 13.59 -34.87
N LYS A 457 -41.40 13.33 -33.93
CA LYS A 457 -42.85 13.20 -34.20
C LYS A 457 -43.50 14.53 -34.58
N ALA A 458 -43.16 15.64 -33.91
CA ALA A 458 -43.69 16.95 -34.25
C ALA A 458 -43.26 17.42 -35.67
N LYS A 459 -42.06 17.06 -36.11
CA LYS A 459 -41.58 17.36 -37.47
C LYS A 459 -42.24 16.51 -38.58
N LEU A 460 -42.92 15.43 -38.22
CA LEU A 460 -43.71 14.58 -39.14
C LEU A 460 -45.19 14.98 -39.19
N VAL A 461 -45.65 15.86 -38.29
CA VAL A 461 -47.02 16.37 -38.21
C VAL A 461 -46.94 17.89 -38.36
N VAL A 462 -46.56 18.35 -39.55
CA VAL A 462 -46.83 19.72 -39.99
C VAL A 462 -47.80 19.54 -41.16
N ASP A 463 -49.08 19.58 -40.82
CA ASP A 463 -50.19 19.62 -41.75
C ASP A 463 -50.35 21.04 -42.27
N HIS A 464 -50.80 21.18 -43.51
CA HIS A 464 -50.55 22.34 -44.35
C HIS A 464 -51.59 23.47 -44.21
N ASP A 465 -52.36 23.55 -43.11
CA ASP A 465 -53.39 24.58 -42.96
C ASP A 465 -53.65 24.90 -41.48
N SER A 466 -53.08 26.00 -40.97
CA SER A 466 -53.68 26.87 -39.94
C SER A 466 -52.72 28.01 -39.60
N GLU A 467 -53.13 29.23 -39.95
CA GLU A 467 -52.58 30.47 -39.42
C GLU A 467 -53.02 30.66 -37.95
N GLU A 468 -52.17 31.39 -37.20
CA GLU A 468 -52.30 31.81 -35.81
C GLU A 468 -51.94 30.79 -34.71
N ILE A 469 -50.71 30.91 -34.20
CA ILE A 469 -50.34 30.48 -32.84
C ILE A 469 -49.53 31.61 -32.18
N GLU A 470 -50.01 32.04 -31.01
CA GLU A 470 -49.36 32.96 -30.07
C GLU A 470 -47.93 32.51 -29.71
N THR A 471 -46.97 33.43 -29.81
CA THR A 471 -45.53 33.15 -29.83
C THR A 471 -44.79 33.39 -28.50
N GLU A 472 -45.47 33.37 -27.34
CA GLU A 472 -44.83 33.77 -26.07
C GLU A 472 -44.43 32.65 -25.08
N ASP A 473 -44.81 31.38 -25.28
CA ASP A 473 -44.52 30.30 -24.30
C ASP A 473 -43.61 29.16 -24.80
N LEU A 474 -42.92 29.36 -25.93
CA LEU A 474 -41.93 28.41 -26.45
C LEU A 474 -40.52 28.87 -26.11
N VAL A 475 -40.00 28.51 -24.93
CA VAL A 475 -38.53 28.42 -24.77
C VAL A 475 -38.04 27.38 -25.77
N PRO A 476 -37.32 27.76 -26.85
CA PRO A 476 -37.05 26.83 -27.93
C PRO A 476 -35.95 25.87 -27.47
N PHE A 477 -36.33 24.64 -27.14
CA PHE A 477 -35.38 23.53 -27.13
C PHE A 477 -35.08 23.05 -28.56
N LEU A 478 -35.74 23.62 -29.59
CA LEU A 478 -35.70 23.11 -30.96
C LEU A 478 -35.63 24.16 -32.10
N GLU A 479 -35.57 25.47 -31.85
CA GLU A 479 -35.39 26.45 -32.92
C GLU A 479 -34.26 27.45 -32.62
N ILE A 480 -33.08 27.13 -33.15
CA ILE A 480 -32.31 28.06 -33.96
C ILE A 480 -31.93 27.27 -35.22
N GLU A 481 -32.78 27.33 -36.24
CA GLU A 481 -32.30 27.16 -37.61
C GLU A 481 -31.44 28.38 -37.93
N ALA A 482 -30.11 28.21 -37.87
CA ALA A 482 -29.18 29.11 -38.52
C ALA A 482 -28.59 28.39 -39.73
N LYS A 483 -28.79 29.00 -40.90
CA LYS A 483 -28.44 28.67 -42.29
C LYS A 483 -27.03 28.11 -42.62
N ASP A 484 -26.24 27.64 -41.65
CA ASP A 484 -24.89 27.10 -41.88
C ASP A 484 -24.74 25.69 -41.26
N PRO A 485 -24.54 24.62 -42.06
CA PRO A 485 -24.26 23.27 -41.56
C PRO A 485 -22.97 23.16 -40.70
N ASN A 486 -22.18 24.24 -40.58
CA ASN A 486 -21.02 24.32 -39.70
C ASN A 486 -21.32 24.77 -38.25
N ILE A 487 -22.60 24.99 -37.87
CA ILE A 487 -22.98 25.41 -36.51
C ILE A 487 -23.94 24.38 -35.89
N ILE A 488 -23.44 23.58 -34.93
CA ILE A 488 -24.21 22.61 -34.13
C ILE A 488 -24.07 22.97 -32.63
N PRO A 489 -25.14 22.90 -31.79
CA PRO A 489 -25.53 23.98 -30.89
C PRO A 489 -25.20 23.83 -29.38
N SER A 490 -25.07 24.99 -28.73
CA SER A 490 -24.50 25.29 -27.40
C SER A 490 -25.22 24.78 -26.13
N LYS A 491 -26.01 23.70 -26.18
CA LYS A 491 -26.52 22.98 -24.98
C LYS A 491 -26.68 21.48 -25.24
N LYS A 492 -27.17 21.13 -26.42
CA LYS A 492 -27.32 19.74 -26.87
C LYS A 492 -25.97 19.02 -26.93
N THR A 493 -24.96 19.66 -27.51
CA THR A 493 -23.61 19.08 -27.60
C THR A 493 -23.00 18.85 -26.23
N ALA A 494 -23.24 19.76 -25.27
CA ALA A 494 -22.78 19.61 -23.89
C ALA A 494 -23.39 18.37 -23.21
N LEU A 495 -24.70 18.15 -23.34
CA LEU A 495 -25.35 16.96 -22.76
C LEU A 495 -24.86 15.65 -23.38
N ILE A 496 -24.66 15.64 -24.71
CA ILE A 496 -24.12 14.46 -25.40
C ILE A 496 -22.68 14.21 -24.93
N LEU A 497 -21.87 15.26 -24.79
CA LEU A 497 -20.51 15.15 -24.28
C LEU A 497 -20.50 14.59 -22.86
N PHE A 498 -21.30 15.14 -21.93
CA PHE A 498 -21.32 14.66 -20.55
C PHE A 498 -21.82 13.21 -20.45
N ALA A 499 -22.86 12.85 -21.21
CA ALA A 499 -23.36 11.47 -21.26
C ALA A 499 -22.33 10.51 -21.86
N TYR A 500 -21.71 10.90 -22.97
CA TYR A 500 -20.60 10.16 -23.58
C TYR A 500 -19.45 9.98 -22.59
N TRP A 501 -19.06 11.04 -21.88
CA TRP A 501 -17.96 11.02 -20.94
C TRP A 501 -18.24 10.13 -19.73
N ALA A 502 -19.46 10.18 -19.18
CA ALA A 502 -19.88 9.31 -18.09
C ALA A 502 -19.82 7.83 -18.49
N VAL A 503 -20.41 7.48 -19.64
CA VAL A 503 -20.45 6.09 -20.13
C VAL A 503 -19.06 5.59 -20.53
N SER A 504 -18.30 6.39 -21.28
CA SER A 504 -16.96 6.01 -21.71
C SER A 504 -15.98 5.92 -20.54
N SER A 505 -16.10 6.76 -19.51
CA SER A 505 -15.30 6.64 -18.29
C SER A 505 -15.64 5.36 -17.54
N LEU A 506 -16.93 5.09 -17.36
CA LEU A 506 -17.37 3.86 -16.70
C LEU A 506 -16.81 2.61 -17.41
N ILE A 507 -16.90 2.56 -18.74
CA ILE A 507 -16.36 1.45 -19.52
C ILE A 507 -14.83 1.39 -19.43
N ALA A 508 -14.14 2.53 -19.64
CA ALA A 508 -12.68 2.57 -19.68
C ALA A 508 -12.07 2.07 -18.37
N TYR A 509 -12.56 2.57 -17.22
CA TYR A 509 -12.03 2.17 -15.93
C TYR A 509 -12.52 0.79 -15.49
N SER A 510 -13.71 0.32 -15.88
CA SER A 510 -14.15 -1.06 -15.62
C SER A 510 -13.37 -2.12 -16.41
N VAL A 511 -12.83 -1.76 -17.57
CA VAL A 511 -12.06 -2.66 -18.45
C VAL A 511 -10.54 -2.57 -18.19
N ALA A 512 -10.06 -1.46 -17.63
CA ALA A 512 -8.68 -1.34 -17.16
C ALA A 512 -8.34 -2.47 -16.17
N GLY A 513 -7.12 -3.00 -16.25
CA GLY A 513 -6.62 -4.04 -15.35
C GLY A 513 -6.55 -3.51 -13.92
N GLU A 514 -5.88 -2.37 -13.73
CA GLU A 514 -5.84 -1.67 -12.45
C GLU A 514 -7.19 -0.99 -12.15
N LYS A 515 -7.85 -1.41 -11.07
CA LYS A 515 -9.15 -0.89 -10.64
C LYS A 515 -9.07 -0.47 -9.18
N MET A 516 -9.36 0.81 -8.93
CA MET A 516 -9.10 1.45 -7.63
C MET A 516 -10.19 2.48 -7.30
N PRO A 517 -10.55 2.68 -6.01
CA PRO A 517 -11.64 3.57 -5.61
C PRO A 517 -11.58 4.97 -6.23
N TRP A 518 -10.38 5.57 -6.27
CA TRP A 518 -10.16 6.93 -6.77
C TRP A 518 -10.54 7.12 -8.24
N LEU A 519 -10.52 6.05 -9.05
CA LEU A 519 -10.91 6.14 -10.47
C LEU A 519 -12.41 6.44 -10.63
N THR A 520 -13.23 6.15 -9.62
CA THR A 520 -14.64 6.53 -9.57
C THR A 520 -14.84 8.05 -9.67
N PHE A 521 -13.87 8.84 -9.19
CA PHE A 521 -13.88 10.30 -9.30
C PHE A 521 -14.10 10.75 -10.76
N HIS A 522 -13.42 10.09 -11.71
CA HIS A 522 -13.50 10.43 -13.14
C HIS A 522 -14.84 10.02 -13.77
N ILE A 523 -15.52 9.02 -13.21
CA ILE A 523 -16.84 8.56 -13.64
C ILE A 523 -17.93 9.52 -13.13
N VAL A 524 -17.82 9.94 -11.86
CA VAL A 524 -18.81 10.76 -11.16
C VAL A 524 -18.81 12.21 -11.66
N LEU A 525 -17.63 12.77 -12.01
CA LEU A 525 -17.49 14.14 -12.49
C LEU A 525 -18.47 14.55 -13.61
N PRO A 526 -18.56 13.84 -14.75
CA PRO A 526 -19.55 14.16 -15.78
C PRO A 526 -20.99 13.85 -15.36
N MET A 527 -21.21 12.87 -14.49
CA MET A 527 -22.54 12.50 -13.99
C MET A 527 -23.14 13.58 -13.08
N LEU A 528 -22.30 14.26 -12.29
CA LEU A 528 -22.71 15.44 -11.51
C LEU A 528 -23.22 16.55 -12.42
N LEU A 529 -22.55 16.82 -13.56
CA LEU A 529 -22.99 17.83 -14.53
C LEU A 529 -24.33 17.46 -15.18
N LEU A 530 -24.55 16.18 -15.53
CA LEU A 530 -25.82 15.69 -16.05
C LEU A 530 -26.95 15.82 -15.03
N THR A 531 -26.68 15.41 -13.79
CA THR A 531 -27.63 15.49 -12.67
C THR A 531 -28.03 16.93 -12.38
N ALA A 532 -27.03 17.83 -12.35
CA ALA A 532 -27.26 19.25 -12.16
C ALA A 532 -28.12 19.87 -13.27
N TRP A 533 -27.88 19.49 -14.52
CA TRP A 533 -28.73 19.91 -15.63
C TRP A 533 -30.17 19.40 -15.50
N ALA A 534 -30.36 18.13 -15.13
CA ALA A 534 -31.69 17.54 -14.99
C ALA A 534 -32.51 18.20 -13.87
N ILE A 535 -31.92 18.36 -12.69
CA ILE A 535 -32.55 19.04 -11.55
C ILE A 535 -32.80 20.51 -11.89
N GLY A 536 -31.83 21.21 -12.48
CA GLY A 536 -31.99 22.59 -12.93
C GLY A 536 -33.15 22.75 -13.92
N TYR A 537 -33.26 21.85 -14.89
CA TYR A 537 -34.36 21.82 -15.86
C TYR A 537 -35.73 21.58 -15.20
N LEU A 538 -35.80 20.75 -14.15
CA LEU A 538 -37.04 20.54 -13.40
C LEU A 538 -37.46 21.80 -12.64
N ILE A 539 -36.51 22.46 -11.95
CA ILE A 539 -36.77 23.68 -11.18
C ILE A 539 -37.21 24.82 -12.11
N GLU A 540 -36.55 25.00 -13.26
CA GLU A 540 -36.90 26.03 -14.25
C GLU A 540 -38.30 25.82 -14.87
N LYS A 541 -38.90 24.63 -14.74
CA LYS A 541 -40.27 24.32 -15.21
C LYS A 541 -41.37 24.48 -14.16
N LEU A 542 -41.02 24.84 -12.93
CA LEU A 542 -42.00 25.08 -11.88
C LEU A 542 -42.81 26.33 -12.19
N ASN A 543 -44.13 26.22 -12.03
CA ASN A 543 -45.03 27.37 -12.07
C ASN A 543 -45.59 27.59 -10.66
N TRP A 544 -45.12 28.65 -10.01
CA TRP A 544 -45.42 28.93 -8.61
C TRP A 544 -46.90 29.24 -8.34
N ASP A 545 -47.61 29.81 -9.30
CA ASP A 545 -49.04 30.12 -9.15
C ASP A 545 -49.87 28.85 -9.10
N ILE A 546 -49.60 27.91 -10.01
CA ILE A 546 -50.28 26.61 -10.04
C ILE A 546 -49.98 25.81 -8.77
N ILE A 547 -48.71 25.85 -8.32
CA ILE A 547 -48.26 25.12 -7.13
C ILE A 547 -48.98 25.63 -5.87
N LYS A 548 -49.06 26.96 -5.69
CA LYS A 548 -49.73 27.58 -4.55
C LYS A 548 -51.24 27.37 -4.58
N ASN A 549 -51.88 27.68 -5.72
CA ASN A 549 -53.34 27.64 -5.84
C ASN A 549 -53.92 26.22 -5.74
N ASN A 550 -53.15 25.19 -6.12
CA ASN A 550 -53.59 23.78 -6.05
C ASN A 550 -53.01 23.03 -4.84
N PHE A 551 -52.28 23.72 -3.95
CA PHE A 551 -51.61 23.13 -2.78
C PHE A 551 -50.61 22.01 -3.12
N VAL A 552 -50.03 22.02 -4.31
CA VAL A 552 -49.07 20.99 -4.78
C VAL A 552 -47.82 20.95 -3.89
N TRP A 553 -47.46 22.08 -3.27
CA TRP A 553 -46.34 22.16 -2.32
C TRP A 553 -46.49 21.23 -1.11
N LEU A 554 -47.72 20.81 -0.74
CA LEU A 554 -47.96 19.84 0.33
C LEU A 554 -47.35 18.47 0.02
N ILE A 555 -47.11 18.14 -1.26
CA ILE A 555 -46.44 16.89 -1.64
C ILE A 555 -45.04 16.80 -0.98
N SER A 556 -44.31 17.91 -0.87
CA SER A 556 -43.00 17.94 -0.23
C SER A 556 -43.03 17.66 1.28
N ILE A 557 -44.21 17.69 1.90
CA ILE A 557 -44.41 17.37 3.33
C ILE A 557 -45.04 15.98 3.48
N ILE A 558 -46.10 15.70 2.72
CA ILE A 558 -46.85 14.44 2.81
C ILE A 558 -46.01 13.26 2.32
N PHE A 559 -45.21 13.44 1.26
CA PHE A 559 -44.42 12.35 0.70
C PHE A 559 -43.32 11.83 1.65
N PRO A 560 -42.50 12.67 2.31
CA PRO A 560 -41.60 12.18 3.36
C PRO A 560 -42.31 11.45 4.49
N VAL A 561 -43.46 11.97 4.97
CA VAL A 561 -44.25 11.32 6.03
C VAL A 561 -44.78 9.96 5.55
N PHE A 562 -45.21 9.87 4.29
CA PHE A 562 -45.59 8.60 3.65
C PHE A 562 -44.44 7.60 3.65
N LEU A 563 -43.23 8.00 3.23
CA LEU A 563 -42.05 7.12 3.24
C LEU A 563 -41.66 6.67 4.65
N LEU A 564 -41.67 7.57 5.64
CA LEU A 564 -41.39 7.22 7.04
C LEU A 564 -42.44 6.25 7.60
N SER A 565 -43.71 6.45 7.27
CA SER A 565 -44.78 5.52 7.67
C SER A 565 -44.63 4.15 6.98
N LEU A 566 -44.25 4.10 5.70
CA LEU A 566 -43.93 2.84 5.01
C LEU A 566 -42.73 2.14 5.65
N ALA A 567 -41.68 2.87 5.98
CA ALA A 567 -40.52 2.34 6.68
C ALA A 567 -40.90 1.79 8.08
N GLY A 568 -41.80 2.47 8.80
CA GLY A 568 -42.36 1.98 10.06
C GLY A 568 -43.13 0.66 9.89
N ILE A 569 -43.98 0.56 8.86
CA ILE A 569 -44.68 -0.69 8.51
C ILE A 569 -43.67 -1.80 8.21
N SER A 570 -42.66 -1.53 7.37
CA SER A 570 -41.63 -2.50 7.03
C SER A 570 -40.85 -2.93 8.27
N LYS A 571 -40.40 -2.00 9.11
CA LYS A 571 -39.67 -2.29 10.35
C LYS A 571 -40.48 -3.23 11.24
N SER A 572 -41.76 -2.94 11.46
CA SER A 572 -42.62 -3.78 12.29
C SER A 572 -42.94 -5.14 11.68
N LEU A 573 -43.03 -5.26 10.34
CA LEU A 573 -43.30 -6.55 9.68
C LEU A 573 -42.08 -7.48 9.62
N PHE A 574 -40.89 -6.88 9.56
CA PHE A 574 -39.62 -7.61 9.37
C PHE A 574 -38.75 -7.67 10.63
N SER A 575 -39.18 -7.09 11.76
CA SER A 575 -38.54 -7.29 13.07
C SER A 575 -38.74 -8.71 13.60
N GLY A 576 -37.84 -9.15 14.50
CA GLY A 576 -37.92 -10.47 15.15
C GLY A 576 -39.22 -10.68 15.94
N VAL A 577 -39.80 -9.59 16.46
CA VAL A 577 -41.14 -9.55 17.06
C VAL A 577 -42.12 -8.99 16.02
N LYS A 578 -43.16 -9.76 15.66
CA LYS A 578 -44.15 -9.34 14.67
C LYS A 578 -45.38 -8.68 15.32
N PRO A 579 -46.15 -7.85 14.59
CA PRO A 579 -47.36 -7.25 15.12
C PRO A 579 -48.38 -8.34 15.50
N PHE A 580 -49.18 -8.06 16.53
CA PHE A 580 -50.26 -8.94 17.03
C PHE A 580 -49.79 -10.28 17.64
N GLN A 581 -48.52 -10.42 18.05
CA GLN A 581 -48.00 -11.66 18.62
C GLN A 581 -48.25 -11.88 20.13
N GLY A 582 -48.66 -10.85 20.88
CA GLY A 582 -48.97 -11.04 22.31
C GLY A 582 -49.12 -9.72 23.08
N LYS A 583 -48.91 -9.81 24.40
CA LYS A 583 -49.22 -8.74 25.37
C LYS A 583 -48.00 -8.18 26.11
N SER A 584 -46.78 -8.61 25.76
CA SER A 584 -45.58 -7.98 26.33
C SER A 584 -45.44 -6.54 25.83
N LEU A 585 -44.72 -5.69 26.57
CA LEU A 585 -44.56 -4.28 26.23
C LEU A 585 -43.99 -4.09 24.81
N ASP A 586 -42.94 -4.84 24.48
CA ASP A 586 -42.26 -4.81 23.17
C ASP A 586 -43.17 -5.29 22.01
N GLN A 587 -44.00 -6.30 22.25
CA GLN A 587 -45.00 -6.78 21.29
C GLN A 587 -46.13 -5.76 21.06
N LEU A 588 -46.58 -5.10 22.13
CA LEU A 588 -47.59 -4.05 22.06
C LEU A 588 -47.05 -2.80 21.37
N GLU A 589 -45.80 -2.42 21.64
CA GLU A 589 -45.11 -1.31 20.98
C GLU A 589 -45.01 -1.56 19.47
N THR A 590 -44.55 -2.74 19.07
CA THR A 590 -44.47 -3.15 17.65
C THR A 590 -45.84 -3.11 16.97
N THR A 591 -46.88 -3.61 17.65
CA THR A 591 -48.25 -3.61 17.13
C THR A 591 -48.81 -2.19 16.99
N SER A 592 -48.58 -1.34 17.99
CA SER A 592 -49.03 0.06 17.96
C SER A 592 -48.32 0.84 16.86
N THR A 593 -47.01 0.66 16.72
CA THR A 593 -46.18 1.27 15.66
C THR A 593 -46.69 0.87 14.29
N PHE A 594 -46.94 -0.42 14.06
CA PHE A 594 -47.51 -0.92 12.81
C PHE A 594 -48.86 -0.28 12.50
N MET A 595 -49.78 -0.25 13.47
CA MET A 595 -51.13 0.30 13.29
C MET A 595 -51.12 1.81 12.98
N PHE A 596 -50.37 2.60 13.75
CA PHE A 596 -50.24 4.03 13.50
C PHE A 596 -49.56 4.31 12.15
N ALA A 597 -48.49 3.58 11.83
CA ALA A 597 -47.80 3.71 10.56
C ALA A 597 -48.71 3.34 9.37
N LEU A 598 -49.53 2.29 9.49
CA LEU A 598 -50.50 1.90 8.47
C LEU A 598 -51.58 2.97 8.24
N MET A 599 -52.17 3.50 9.33
CA MET A 599 -53.18 4.56 9.23
C MET A 599 -52.60 5.82 8.58
N ILE A 600 -51.41 6.25 9.01
CA ILE A 600 -50.71 7.41 8.44
C ILE A 600 -50.38 7.18 6.96
N SER A 601 -49.92 5.98 6.61
CA SER A 601 -49.57 5.61 5.24
C SER A 601 -50.78 5.69 4.31
N ILE A 602 -51.93 5.15 4.73
CA ILE A 602 -53.19 5.23 3.98
C ILE A 602 -53.65 6.69 3.82
N ALA A 603 -53.62 7.47 4.90
CA ALA A 603 -54.01 8.88 4.87
C ALA A 603 -53.11 9.70 3.93
N CYS A 604 -51.78 9.49 3.99
CA CYS A 604 -50.83 10.16 3.12
C CYS A 604 -50.98 9.73 1.66
N LEU A 605 -51.18 8.43 1.39
CA LEU A 605 -51.42 7.93 0.04
C LEU A 605 -52.69 8.54 -0.57
N ALA A 606 -53.78 8.59 0.19
CA ALA A 606 -55.01 9.25 -0.23
C ALA A 606 -54.78 10.74 -0.52
N GLY A 607 -54.06 11.45 0.37
CA GLY A 607 -53.68 12.84 0.18
C GLY A 607 -52.84 13.06 -1.09
N LEU A 608 -51.84 12.21 -1.34
CA LEU A 608 -51.01 12.27 -2.55
C LEU A 608 -51.83 12.04 -3.82
N ILE A 609 -52.72 11.03 -3.84
CA ILE A 609 -53.59 10.76 -4.99
C ILE A 609 -54.50 11.95 -5.29
N ILE A 610 -55.10 12.56 -4.26
CA ILE A 610 -55.97 13.74 -4.40
C ILE A 610 -55.19 14.92 -4.98
N LEU A 611 -54.00 15.20 -4.46
CA LEU A 611 -53.15 16.31 -4.92
C LEU A 611 -52.68 16.10 -6.37
N ILE A 612 -52.27 14.87 -6.72
CA ILE A 612 -51.74 14.53 -8.04
C ILE A 612 -52.85 14.56 -9.11
N ASN A 613 -54.06 14.08 -8.79
CA ASN A 613 -55.14 13.90 -9.78
C ASN A 613 -56.10 15.09 -9.91
N ARG A 614 -55.82 16.21 -9.26
CA ARG A 614 -56.75 17.36 -9.21
C ARG A 614 -57.05 17.99 -10.57
N ASN A 615 -56.02 18.20 -11.40
CA ASN A 615 -56.16 18.61 -12.81
C ASN A 615 -54.89 18.23 -13.61
N LYS A 616 -54.97 18.24 -14.95
CA LYS A 616 -53.85 17.83 -15.86
C LYS A 616 -52.58 18.68 -15.74
N LEU A 617 -52.71 19.97 -15.49
CA LEU A 617 -51.61 20.92 -15.30
C LEU A 617 -51.00 20.79 -13.90
N ALA A 618 -51.83 20.64 -12.87
CA ALA A 618 -51.41 20.32 -11.50
C ALA A 618 -50.72 18.95 -11.41
N TRP A 619 -51.15 17.95 -12.19
CA TRP A 619 -50.51 16.63 -12.27
C TRP A 619 -49.05 16.72 -12.71
N LYS A 620 -48.74 17.51 -13.75
CA LYS A 620 -47.35 17.71 -14.20
C LYS A 620 -46.50 18.38 -13.13
N GLN A 621 -47.01 19.44 -12.50
CA GLN A 621 -46.30 20.14 -11.42
C GLN A 621 -46.12 19.23 -10.20
N SER A 622 -47.10 18.38 -9.90
CA SER A 622 -47.04 17.39 -8.82
C SER A 622 -45.92 16.37 -9.03
N LEU A 623 -45.75 15.87 -10.25
CA LEU A 623 -44.63 14.97 -10.58
C LEU A 623 -43.26 15.65 -10.47
N ILE A 624 -43.15 16.94 -10.85
CA ILE A 624 -41.91 17.70 -10.71
C ILE A 624 -41.58 17.89 -9.23
N ILE A 625 -42.54 18.35 -8.42
CA ILE A 625 -42.36 18.54 -6.97
C ILE A 625 -42.04 17.22 -6.27
N LEU A 626 -42.72 16.14 -6.62
CA LEU A 626 -42.42 14.80 -6.11
C LEU A 626 -40.97 14.40 -6.45
N SER A 627 -40.56 14.57 -7.70
CA SER A 627 -39.18 14.28 -8.13
C SER A 627 -38.16 15.12 -7.35
N LEU A 628 -38.36 16.44 -7.26
CA LEU A 628 -37.48 17.33 -6.50
C LEU A 628 -37.45 16.98 -5.01
N THR A 629 -38.56 16.53 -4.44
CA THR A 629 -38.62 16.05 -3.05
C THR A 629 -37.77 14.79 -2.88
N ILE A 630 -37.87 13.81 -3.79
CA ILE A 630 -37.01 12.62 -3.80
C ILE A 630 -35.53 13.00 -3.89
N PHE A 631 -35.15 13.85 -4.84
CA PHE A 631 -33.77 14.32 -4.98
C PHE A 631 -33.29 15.12 -3.76
N SER A 632 -34.18 15.83 -3.06
CA SER A 632 -33.82 16.56 -1.83
C SER A 632 -33.54 15.60 -0.67
N ILE A 633 -34.35 14.56 -0.49
CA ILE A 633 -34.10 13.50 0.52
C ILE A 633 -32.77 12.80 0.24
N LEU A 634 -32.56 12.39 -1.01
CA LEU A 634 -31.30 11.77 -1.43
C LEU A 634 -30.11 12.74 -1.30
N GLY A 635 -30.33 14.03 -1.51
CA GLY A 635 -29.32 15.07 -1.29
C GLY A 635 -28.90 15.15 0.17
N LEU A 636 -29.84 15.12 1.11
CA LEU A 636 -29.53 15.11 2.55
C LEU A 636 -28.76 13.85 2.96
N THR A 637 -29.14 12.68 2.46
CA THR A 637 -28.40 11.45 2.74
C THR A 637 -27.01 11.46 2.10
N THR A 638 -26.85 12.08 0.92
CA THR A 638 -25.56 12.22 0.24
C THR A 638 -24.64 13.14 1.03
N ILE A 639 -25.17 14.27 1.54
CA ILE A 639 -24.42 15.19 2.42
C ILE A 639 -23.98 14.46 3.69
N ARG A 640 -24.88 13.70 4.33
CA ARG A 640 -24.54 12.89 5.50
C ARG A 640 -23.41 11.91 5.17
N ALA A 641 -23.53 11.14 4.10
CA ALA A 641 -22.50 10.16 3.70
C ALA A 641 -21.15 10.84 3.42
N SER A 642 -21.17 12.01 2.78
CA SER A 642 -19.99 12.80 2.47
C SER A 642 -19.29 13.31 3.74
N ILE A 643 -20.06 13.81 4.71
CA ILE A 643 -19.54 14.25 6.01
C ILE A 643 -19.00 13.06 6.81
N THR A 644 -19.75 11.96 6.86
CA THR A 644 -19.32 10.75 7.57
C THR A 644 -17.98 10.26 7.04
N ALA A 645 -17.85 10.08 5.73
CA ALA A 645 -16.62 9.57 5.14
C ALA A 645 -15.44 10.56 5.25
N SER A 646 -15.69 11.86 5.19
CA SER A 646 -14.63 12.87 5.15
C SER A 646 -14.16 13.35 6.52
N TYR A 647 -15.00 13.31 7.56
CA TYR A 647 -14.68 13.88 8.87
C TYR A 647 -14.85 12.90 10.04
N ILE A 648 -15.66 11.86 9.92
CA ILE A 648 -15.95 10.95 11.04
C ILE A 648 -15.18 9.63 10.88
N ASN A 649 -15.40 8.96 9.76
CA ASN A 649 -14.81 7.66 9.44
C ASN A 649 -13.54 7.79 8.59
N HIS A 650 -12.96 8.99 8.50
CA HIS A 650 -11.80 9.24 7.65
C HIS A 650 -10.60 8.36 8.05
N ASP A 651 -10.45 8.06 9.35
CA ASP A 651 -9.65 7.00 9.99
C ASP A 651 -9.88 5.56 9.50
N ARG A 652 -11.14 5.17 9.27
CA ARG A 652 -11.67 3.83 9.58
C ARG A 652 -11.82 2.93 8.36
N ALA A 653 -11.71 1.62 8.58
CA ALA A 653 -11.84 0.58 7.56
C ALA A 653 -13.25 0.47 6.93
N THR A 654 -14.24 1.12 7.54
CA THR A 654 -15.65 1.03 7.19
C THR A 654 -16.03 1.75 5.89
N GLU A 655 -15.10 2.46 5.24
CA GLU A 655 -15.35 3.23 4.02
C GLU A 655 -14.63 2.64 2.80
N PHE A 656 -15.35 2.48 1.69
CA PHE A 656 -14.79 2.01 0.41
C PHE A 656 -14.12 3.11 -0.43
N LEU A 657 -14.01 4.35 0.08
CA LEU A 657 -13.37 5.44 -0.66
C LEU A 657 -11.85 5.31 -0.73
N VAL A 658 -11.23 4.43 0.05
CA VAL A 658 -9.77 4.18 0.06
C VAL A 658 -9.52 2.69 -0.11
N TYR A 659 -8.47 2.34 -0.82
CA TYR A 659 -8.07 0.95 -0.99
C TYR A 659 -7.27 0.46 0.23
N ALA A 660 -6.17 1.14 0.55
CA ALA A 660 -5.29 0.85 1.69
C ALA A 660 -5.19 2.09 2.57
N HIS A 661 -5.71 2.02 3.79
CA HIS A 661 -5.93 3.21 4.63
C HIS A 661 -5.12 3.17 5.91
N SER A 662 -4.25 4.17 6.12
CA SER A 662 -3.47 4.27 7.36
C SER A 662 -4.38 4.57 8.55
N ALA A 663 -4.31 3.70 9.55
CA ALA A 663 -5.14 3.78 10.75
C ALA A 663 -4.61 4.83 11.73
N ARG A 664 -5.48 5.25 12.66
CA ARG A 664 -5.17 6.23 13.71
C ARG A 664 -3.95 5.86 14.56
N GLY A 665 -3.64 4.56 14.68
CA GLY A 665 -2.49 4.04 15.43
C GLY A 665 -1.16 4.68 15.05
N VAL A 666 -0.97 5.09 13.79
CA VAL A 666 0.24 5.83 13.36
C VAL A 666 0.41 7.13 14.14
N LYS A 667 -0.66 7.92 14.30
CA LYS A 667 -0.61 9.16 15.07
C LYS A 667 -0.50 8.92 16.56
N ASP A 668 -1.17 7.88 17.07
CA ASP A 668 -1.06 7.53 18.49
C ASP A 668 0.37 7.11 18.87
N VAL A 669 1.08 6.41 17.97
CA VAL A 669 2.52 6.12 18.11
C VAL A 669 3.34 7.41 18.05
N MET A 670 3.10 8.28 17.06
CA MET A 670 3.89 9.51 16.93
C MET A 670 3.67 10.48 18.09
N GLU A 671 2.46 10.58 18.65
CA GLU A 671 2.16 11.38 19.84
C GLU A 671 2.93 10.85 21.06
N GLN A 672 3.04 9.52 21.21
CA GLN A 672 3.86 8.89 22.25
C GLN A 672 5.37 9.13 22.04
N VAL A 673 5.85 8.93 20.82
CA VAL A 673 7.26 9.15 20.46
C VAL A 673 7.66 10.61 20.68
N GLU A 674 6.80 11.57 20.31
CA GLU A 674 7.03 13.00 20.55
C GLU A 674 7.06 13.34 22.04
N ASP A 675 6.11 12.86 22.84
CA ASP A 675 6.09 13.07 24.30
C ASP A 675 7.36 12.49 24.96
N LEU A 676 7.77 11.28 24.59
CA LEU A 676 9.02 10.67 25.06
C LEU A 676 10.24 11.52 24.68
N SER A 677 10.32 11.94 23.42
CA SER A 677 11.45 12.74 22.92
C SER A 677 11.59 14.07 23.66
N LEU A 678 10.47 14.77 23.89
CA LEU A 678 10.44 16.05 24.58
C LEU A 678 10.79 15.95 26.08
N ARG A 679 10.51 14.80 26.71
CA ARG A 679 10.83 14.56 28.13
C ARG A 679 12.26 14.13 28.35
N LEU A 680 12.81 13.33 27.43
CA LEU A 680 14.11 12.66 27.61
C LEU A 680 15.25 13.37 26.88
N THR A 681 14.93 14.17 25.87
CA THR A 681 15.94 14.75 24.97
C THR A 681 15.68 16.22 24.67
N ASN A 682 16.63 16.87 23.99
CA ASN A 682 16.46 18.25 23.53
C ASN A 682 15.71 18.29 22.20
N GLY A 683 14.38 18.41 22.25
CA GLY A 683 13.52 18.46 21.08
C GLY A 683 13.19 17.06 20.55
N LEU A 684 13.42 16.82 19.25
CA LEU A 684 13.10 15.55 18.57
C LEU A 684 14.33 14.65 18.40
N ALA A 685 15.15 14.53 19.45
CA ALA A 685 16.44 13.85 19.39
C ALA A 685 16.39 12.34 19.69
N ILE A 686 15.28 11.84 20.23
CA ILE A 686 15.18 10.42 20.56
C ILE A 686 15.41 9.58 19.30
N GLU A 687 16.21 8.52 19.45
CA GLU A 687 16.40 7.56 18.37
C GLU A 687 15.14 6.70 18.24
N VAL A 688 14.63 6.59 17.02
CA VAL A 688 13.48 5.75 16.68
C VAL A 688 13.93 4.80 15.60
N ALA A 689 14.01 3.52 15.93
CA ALA A 689 14.34 2.47 14.98
C ALA A 689 13.08 1.98 14.26
N TYR A 690 13.14 1.80 12.94
CA TYR A 690 12.01 1.32 12.14
C TYR A 690 12.43 0.40 10.98
N ASP A 691 11.54 -0.52 10.59
CA ASP A 691 11.76 -1.47 9.49
C ASP A 691 11.23 -1.00 8.12
N ASP A 692 11.43 -1.84 7.11
CA ASP A 692 10.94 -1.67 5.75
C ASP A 692 9.41 -1.71 5.66
N ASP A 693 8.77 -2.61 6.40
CA ASP A 693 7.32 -2.84 6.35
C ASP A 693 6.50 -1.60 6.80
N ILE A 694 6.93 -0.92 7.86
CA ILE A 694 6.23 0.29 8.34
C ILE A 694 6.69 1.58 7.69
N SER A 695 7.72 1.55 6.84
CA SER A 695 8.37 2.75 6.29
C SER A 695 7.37 3.77 5.73
N TRP A 696 6.26 3.32 5.15
CA TRP A 696 5.14 4.17 4.78
C TRP A 696 3.95 3.96 5.73
N PRO A 697 3.45 4.98 6.45
CA PRO A 697 3.73 6.40 6.28
C PRO A 697 4.81 6.99 7.22
N PHE A 698 5.54 6.18 8.01
CA PHE A 698 6.46 6.69 9.04
C PHE A 698 7.60 7.55 8.49
N THR A 699 8.04 7.35 7.25
CA THR A 699 9.03 8.20 6.57
C THR A 699 8.60 9.68 6.55
N TRP A 700 7.30 9.96 6.40
CA TRP A 700 6.80 11.32 6.52
C TRP A 700 6.86 11.81 7.96
N TYR A 701 6.42 11.02 8.94
CA TYR A 701 6.32 11.46 10.33
C TYR A 701 7.67 11.57 11.05
N LEU A 702 8.62 10.70 10.71
CA LEU A 702 9.96 10.68 11.29
C LEU A 702 10.93 11.66 10.62
N ARG A 703 10.52 12.37 9.55
CA ARG A 703 11.39 13.30 8.78
C ARG A 703 12.12 14.37 9.61
N ASN A 704 11.60 14.72 10.78
CA ASN A 704 12.18 15.72 11.68
C ASN A 704 13.01 15.11 12.82
N TYR A 705 13.01 13.77 12.97
CA TYR A 705 13.80 13.03 13.94
C TYR A 705 15.18 12.73 13.33
N TYR A 706 16.21 13.42 13.81
CA TYR A 706 17.54 13.39 13.20
C TYR A 706 18.36 12.15 13.58
N ASN A 707 17.98 11.46 14.64
CA ASN A 707 18.58 10.20 15.09
C ASN A 707 17.70 8.98 14.73
N GLN A 708 16.79 9.09 13.76
CA GLN A 708 16.03 7.91 13.30
C GLN A 708 16.98 6.84 12.71
N LYS A 709 16.66 5.56 12.91
CA LYS A 709 17.47 4.42 12.47
C LYS A 709 16.63 3.46 11.63
N PHE A 710 16.95 3.35 10.35
CA PHE A 710 16.33 2.34 9.49
C PHE A 710 17.10 1.02 9.57
N TYR A 711 16.46 -0.06 10.01
CA TYR A 711 17.11 -1.38 10.15
C TYR A 711 16.64 -2.43 9.14
N GLY A 712 15.60 -2.15 8.35
CA GLY A 712 15.09 -3.02 7.29
C GLY A 712 14.58 -4.39 7.77
N GLY A 713 14.42 -5.34 6.85
CA GLY A 713 13.85 -6.67 7.13
C GLY A 713 14.75 -7.70 7.82
N ASN A 714 16.01 -7.34 8.13
CA ASN A 714 17.01 -8.22 8.76
C ASN A 714 17.57 -7.55 10.03
N PRO A 715 16.82 -7.57 11.14
CA PRO A 715 17.24 -6.88 12.36
C PRO A 715 18.46 -7.55 12.99
N THR A 716 19.35 -6.72 13.55
CA THR A 716 20.58 -7.13 14.25
C THR A 716 20.51 -6.72 15.73
N ARG A 717 21.40 -7.24 16.59
CA ARG A 717 21.34 -7.03 18.05
C ARG A 717 21.50 -5.58 18.50
N ASP A 718 22.18 -4.76 17.70
CA ASP A 718 22.32 -3.31 17.90
C ASP A 718 20.95 -2.59 17.89
N LEU A 719 19.87 -3.27 17.51
CA LEU A 719 18.51 -2.80 17.72
C LEU A 719 18.17 -2.66 19.21
N ARG A 720 18.83 -3.42 20.12
CA ARG A 720 18.67 -3.28 21.59
C ARG A 720 19.16 -1.93 22.12
N ASP A 721 19.99 -1.20 21.37
CA ASP A 721 20.48 0.11 21.76
C ASP A 721 19.43 1.21 21.53
N SER A 722 18.45 0.96 20.66
CA SER A 722 17.42 1.92 20.28
C SER A 722 16.33 2.04 21.34
N PRO A 723 16.07 3.24 21.89
CA PRO A 723 15.10 3.40 22.98
C PRO A 723 13.66 3.10 22.54
N ILE A 724 13.35 3.33 21.26
CA ILE A 724 12.06 3.04 20.64
C ILE A 724 12.31 2.24 19.36
N ILE A 725 11.57 1.14 19.20
CA ILE A 725 11.59 0.29 18.00
C ILE A 725 10.17 0.17 17.48
N LEU A 726 9.98 0.44 16.20
CA LEU A 726 8.73 0.29 15.49
C LEU A 726 8.89 -0.83 14.45
N VAL A 727 8.02 -1.83 14.49
CA VAL A 727 8.10 -3.01 13.62
C VAL A 727 6.75 -3.32 12.97
N GLY A 728 6.77 -3.79 11.72
CA GLY A 728 5.62 -4.27 10.97
C GLY A 728 5.34 -5.75 11.21
N ASP A 729 4.13 -6.20 10.88
CA ASP A 729 3.68 -7.55 11.20
C ASP A 729 4.53 -8.66 10.58
N ASN A 730 5.08 -8.42 9.39
CA ASN A 730 5.95 -9.36 8.68
C ASN A 730 7.28 -9.62 9.39
N ASN A 731 7.72 -8.71 10.27
CA ASN A 731 9.00 -8.78 10.96
C ASN A 731 8.87 -9.04 12.47
N PHE A 732 7.66 -9.28 13.01
CA PHE A 732 7.46 -9.53 14.44
C PHE A 732 8.32 -10.69 14.96
N SER A 733 8.30 -11.84 14.29
CA SER A 733 9.04 -13.03 14.70
C SER A 733 10.56 -12.85 14.64
N LYS A 734 11.05 -11.91 13.82
CA LYS A 734 12.48 -11.59 13.71
C LYS A 734 12.96 -10.66 14.83
N VAL A 735 12.11 -9.72 15.24
CA VAL A 735 12.45 -8.71 16.26
C VAL A 735 12.23 -9.23 17.69
N GLU A 736 11.23 -10.07 17.91
CA GLU A 736 10.82 -10.55 19.24
C GLU A 736 11.97 -11.24 20.03
N PRO A 737 12.78 -12.13 19.43
CA PRO A 737 13.96 -12.70 20.10
C PRO A 737 15.05 -11.66 20.44
N ILE A 738 15.13 -10.59 19.65
CA ILE A 738 16.14 -9.53 19.85
C ILE A 738 15.72 -8.64 21.01
N VAL A 739 14.47 -8.18 21.09
CA VAL A 739 14.04 -7.25 22.15
C VAL A 739 13.78 -7.94 23.48
N ALA A 740 13.38 -9.22 23.47
CA ALA A 740 13.15 -10.08 24.63
C ALA A 740 12.45 -9.35 25.79
N GLN A 741 12.89 -9.55 27.04
CA GLN A 741 12.30 -8.91 28.22
C GLN A 741 12.71 -7.44 28.44
N GLY A 742 13.57 -6.86 27.59
CA GLY A 742 14.12 -5.51 27.78
C GLY A 742 13.17 -4.37 27.42
N TYR A 743 12.02 -4.69 26.81
CA TYR A 743 11.10 -3.70 26.24
C TYR A 743 9.65 -3.96 26.68
N TYR A 744 8.86 -2.89 26.76
CA TYR A 744 7.40 -2.96 26.79
C TYR A 744 6.86 -2.97 25.36
N GLN A 745 5.90 -3.85 25.08
CA GLN A 745 5.26 -3.98 23.77
C GLN A 745 3.88 -3.31 23.74
N PHE A 746 3.64 -2.51 22.71
CA PHE A 746 2.35 -1.88 22.42
C PHE A 746 1.90 -2.25 21.01
N ASN A 747 0.69 -2.77 20.87
CA ASN A 747 0.14 -3.19 19.58
C ASN A 747 -0.79 -2.13 19.01
N TYR A 748 -0.62 -1.82 17.72
CA TYR A 748 -1.46 -0.87 16.99
C TYR A 748 -1.84 -1.44 15.63
N ILE A 749 -2.89 -0.88 15.05
CA ILE A 749 -3.18 -1.08 13.62
C ILE A 749 -2.47 0.03 12.87
N ARG A 750 -1.66 -0.36 11.87
CA ARG A 750 -0.96 0.56 10.97
C ARG A 750 -1.84 0.92 9.79
N MET A 751 -2.50 -0.08 9.21
CA MET A 751 -3.31 0.06 8.01
C MET A 751 -4.47 -0.92 7.99
N TRP A 752 -5.55 -0.59 7.28
CA TRP A 752 -6.65 -1.53 7.01
C TRP A 752 -7.23 -1.34 5.62
N TRP A 753 -7.87 -2.41 5.12
CA TRP A 753 -8.59 -2.43 3.85
C TRP A 753 -10.10 -2.56 4.10
N PRO A 754 -10.96 -1.99 3.23
CA PRO A 754 -12.39 -2.25 3.29
C PRO A 754 -12.68 -3.74 3.13
N ILE A 755 -13.82 -4.21 3.67
CA ILE A 755 -14.21 -5.62 3.53
C ILE A 755 -14.27 -6.02 2.05
N GLN A 756 -13.85 -7.26 1.76
CA GLN A 756 -13.74 -7.75 0.37
C GLN A 756 -14.85 -8.76 0.01
N ASP A 757 -15.94 -8.80 0.77
CA ASP A 757 -17.06 -9.72 0.54
C ASP A 757 -17.76 -9.58 -0.82
N TYR A 758 -17.55 -8.47 -1.50
CA TYR A 758 -18.07 -8.21 -2.84
C TYR A 758 -17.26 -8.93 -3.94
N PHE A 759 -16.18 -9.62 -3.62
CA PHE A 759 -15.54 -10.55 -4.55
C PHE A 759 -16.48 -11.74 -4.82
N ASP A 760 -16.42 -12.29 -6.03
CA ASP A 760 -17.20 -13.47 -6.46
C ASP A 760 -18.72 -13.38 -6.24
N LEU A 761 -19.31 -12.21 -6.53
CA LEU A 761 -20.77 -12.04 -6.53
C LEU A 761 -21.42 -12.90 -7.63
N THR A 762 -22.03 -14.02 -7.23
CA THR A 762 -22.90 -14.83 -8.08
C THR A 762 -24.34 -14.30 -8.06
N PRO A 763 -25.15 -14.55 -9.11
CA PRO A 763 -26.57 -14.20 -9.09
C PRO A 763 -27.34 -14.79 -7.90
N GLU A 764 -26.91 -15.95 -7.41
CA GLU A 764 -27.48 -16.59 -6.22
C GLU A 764 -27.12 -15.85 -4.93
N ARG A 765 -25.85 -15.45 -4.73
CA ARG A 765 -25.46 -14.62 -3.58
C ARG A 765 -26.18 -13.28 -3.58
N ILE A 766 -26.28 -12.63 -4.75
CA ILE A 766 -27.04 -11.38 -4.91
C ILE A 766 -28.50 -11.60 -4.51
N LYS A 767 -29.14 -12.68 -4.99
CA LYS A 767 -30.51 -13.01 -4.60
C LYS A 767 -30.62 -13.22 -3.09
N ASN A 768 -29.68 -13.95 -2.49
CA ASN A 768 -29.65 -14.24 -1.05
C ASN A 768 -29.55 -12.97 -0.20
N TYR A 769 -28.71 -12.01 -0.60
CA TYR A 769 -28.62 -10.69 0.06
C TYR A 769 -29.96 -9.95 0.11
N PHE A 770 -30.82 -10.14 -0.89
CA PHE A 770 -32.15 -9.54 -0.89
C PHE A 770 -33.24 -10.44 -0.31
N SER A 771 -33.12 -11.76 -0.32
CA SER A 771 -34.14 -12.66 0.21
C SER A 771 -33.99 -12.96 1.71
N ASP A 772 -32.77 -13.04 2.23
CA ASP A 772 -32.50 -13.27 3.64
C ASP A 772 -32.76 -11.98 4.47
N PRO A 773 -33.67 -12.00 5.45
CA PRO A 773 -33.96 -10.82 6.28
C PRO A 773 -32.76 -10.29 7.07
N ALA A 774 -31.88 -11.16 7.58
CA ALA A 774 -30.75 -10.76 8.41
C ALA A 774 -29.66 -10.08 7.57
N LEU A 775 -29.27 -10.71 6.44
CA LEU A 775 -28.31 -10.12 5.51
C LEU A 775 -28.82 -8.81 4.91
N ARG A 776 -30.12 -8.74 4.57
CA ARG A 776 -30.74 -7.51 4.04
C ARG A 776 -30.67 -6.37 5.06
N SER A 777 -30.94 -6.66 6.34
CA SER A 777 -30.80 -5.65 7.41
C SER A 777 -29.36 -5.18 7.53
N GLY A 778 -28.40 -6.11 7.57
CA GLY A 778 -26.97 -5.77 7.64
C GLY A 778 -26.48 -4.91 6.47
N ILE A 779 -26.91 -5.20 5.25
CA ILE A 779 -26.55 -4.37 4.07
C ILE A 779 -27.14 -2.97 4.17
N LEU A 780 -28.37 -2.83 4.66
CA LEU A 780 -28.99 -1.51 4.86
C LEU A 780 -28.25 -0.72 5.96
N ASP A 781 -27.83 -1.38 7.04
CA ASP A 781 -27.04 -0.76 8.11
C ASP A 781 -25.68 -0.27 7.60
N ILE A 782 -25.00 -1.07 6.77
CA ILE A 782 -23.77 -0.65 6.08
C ILE A 782 -24.04 0.55 5.16
N TRP A 783 -25.11 0.50 4.37
CA TRP A 783 -25.41 1.54 3.39
C TRP A 783 -25.75 2.89 4.04
N PHE A 784 -26.53 2.89 5.14
CA PHE A 784 -26.94 4.12 5.81
C PHE A 784 -25.97 4.62 6.87
N ASN A 785 -25.36 3.71 7.64
CA ASN A 785 -24.64 4.04 8.87
C ASN A 785 -23.18 3.58 8.85
N ARG A 786 -22.75 2.83 7.82
CA ARG A 786 -21.42 2.19 7.77
C ARG A 786 -21.18 1.28 8.98
N ASP A 787 -22.25 0.68 9.48
CA ASP A 787 -22.25 -0.23 10.60
C ASP A 787 -22.30 -1.67 10.08
N TYR A 788 -21.30 -2.46 10.46
CA TYR A 788 -21.11 -3.84 10.01
C TYR A 788 -21.59 -4.86 11.05
N SER A 789 -22.09 -4.44 12.21
CA SER A 789 -22.43 -5.33 13.33
C SER A 789 -23.50 -6.37 12.95
N SER A 790 -24.66 -5.91 12.46
CA SER A 790 -25.75 -6.78 11.99
C SER A 790 -25.34 -7.70 10.84
N TYR A 791 -24.44 -7.24 9.97
CA TYR A 791 -23.91 -8.02 8.86
C TYR A 791 -22.92 -9.09 9.33
N GLY A 792 -22.11 -8.76 10.33
CA GLY A 792 -21.22 -9.70 11.02
C GLY A 792 -21.99 -10.82 11.68
N GLU A 793 -23.03 -10.49 12.46
CA GLU A 793 -23.93 -11.49 13.07
C GLU A 793 -24.56 -12.43 12.02
N ALA A 794 -25.06 -11.86 10.91
CA ALA A 794 -25.68 -12.62 9.84
C ALA A 794 -24.70 -13.52 9.07
N THR A 795 -23.41 -13.18 9.05
CA THR A 795 -22.36 -13.94 8.34
C THR A 795 -21.45 -14.75 9.26
N GLY A 796 -21.67 -14.69 10.58
CA GLY A 796 -20.83 -15.37 11.58
C GLY A 796 -19.41 -14.80 11.68
N ARG A 797 -19.21 -13.51 11.38
CA ARG A 797 -17.90 -12.83 11.44
C ARG A 797 -17.95 -11.59 12.34
N ASP A 798 -16.82 -11.26 12.95
CA ASP A 798 -16.68 -10.04 13.75
C ASP A 798 -16.04 -8.93 12.90
N PHE A 799 -16.78 -7.85 12.68
CA PHE A 799 -16.32 -6.65 11.98
C PHE A 799 -16.09 -5.47 12.93
N SER A 800 -15.82 -5.73 14.20
CA SER A 800 -15.31 -4.73 15.13
C SER A 800 -13.91 -4.25 14.72
N LEU A 801 -13.58 -2.97 14.94
CA LEU A 801 -12.29 -2.39 14.52
C LEU A 801 -11.05 -3.15 15.03
N PRO A 802 -11.00 -3.65 16.29
CA PRO A 802 -9.84 -4.43 16.76
C PRO A 802 -9.66 -5.78 16.05
N ASN A 803 -10.75 -6.36 15.56
CA ASN A 803 -10.78 -7.68 14.90
C ASN A 803 -10.96 -7.58 13.38
N TRP A 804 -10.86 -6.37 12.83
CA TRP A 804 -11.07 -6.13 11.41
C TRP A 804 -10.05 -6.87 10.56
N SER A 805 -10.52 -7.51 9.49
CA SER A 805 -9.68 -8.18 8.50
C SER A 805 -10.22 -7.91 7.09
N PRO A 806 -9.38 -7.48 6.13
CA PRO A 806 -7.92 -7.41 6.20
C PRO A 806 -7.41 -6.15 6.93
N ALA A 807 -6.38 -6.32 7.76
CA ALA A 807 -5.67 -5.24 8.43
C ALA A 807 -4.19 -5.61 8.65
N ASP A 808 -3.35 -4.58 8.71
CA ASP A 808 -1.91 -4.66 8.86
C ASP A 808 -1.55 -4.02 10.21
N LYS A 809 -0.82 -4.78 11.01
CA LYS A 809 -0.53 -4.46 12.41
C LYS A 809 0.90 -3.94 12.54
N MET A 810 1.12 -3.14 13.57
CA MET A 810 2.47 -2.73 13.98
C MET A 810 2.64 -2.87 15.48
N ARG A 811 3.88 -3.09 15.90
CA ARG A 811 4.27 -3.05 17.31
C ARG A 811 5.22 -1.87 17.53
N MET A 812 5.01 -1.17 18.64
CA MET A 812 5.99 -0.27 19.21
C MET A 812 6.57 -0.94 20.45
N TYR A 813 7.89 -1.04 20.49
CA TYR A 813 8.64 -1.42 21.67
C TYR A 813 9.28 -0.18 22.28
N ILE A 814 9.15 -0.02 23.59
CA ILE A 814 9.85 1.02 24.35
C ILE A 814 10.71 0.35 25.41
N ARG A 815 11.99 0.71 25.47
CA ARG A 815 12.94 0.10 26.41
C ARG A 815 12.53 0.39 27.86
N LYS A 816 12.59 -0.62 28.73
CA LYS A 816 12.05 -0.53 30.10
C LYS A 816 12.75 0.51 30.97
N ASP A 817 14.07 0.65 30.85
CA ASP A 817 14.89 1.66 31.54
C ASP A 817 14.48 3.10 31.19
N ILE A 818 14.01 3.33 29.96
CA ILE A 818 13.51 4.61 29.49
C ILE A 818 12.15 4.91 30.12
N VAL A 819 11.25 3.92 30.15
CA VAL A 819 9.94 4.06 30.80
C VAL A 819 10.08 4.26 32.30
N ALA A 820 11.05 3.59 32.95
CA ALA A 820 11.33 3.75 34.38
C ALA A 820 11.74 5.18 34.77
N GLN A 821 12.28 5.97 33.84
CA GLN A 821 12.57 7.40 34.06
C GLN A 821 11.29 8.27 34.06
N LEU A 822 10.14 7.71 33.68
CA LEU A 822 8.88 8.41 33.43
C LEU A 822 7.77 7.89 34.34
N TRP A 823 7.64 8.50 35.52
CA TRP A 823 6.74 8.09 36.62
C TRP A 823 5.25 7.89 36.24
N ASP A 824 4.76 8.60 35.21
CA ASP A 824 3.33 8.66 34.85
C ASP A 824 3.01 8.06 33.46
N TYR A 825 3.90 7.29 32.83
CA TYR A 825 3.73 6.82 31.44
C TYR A 825 2.61 5.74 31.25
N GLY A 826 1.71 5.58 32.23
CA GLY A 826 0.51 4.73 32.12
C GLY A 826 0.76 3.23 32.19
N VAL A 827 2.01 2.79 32.20
CA VAL A 827 2.41 1.48 32.69
C VAL A 827 2.44 1.64 34.21
N SER A 828 1.61 0.91 34.93
CA SER A 828 1.75 0.87 36.39
C SER A 828 3.20 0.52 36.68
N ILE A 829 3.83 1.26 37.59
CA ILE A 829 5.08 0.83 38.21
C ILE A 829 4.69 -0.44 38.99
N ASP A 830 4.54 -1.57 38.30
CA ASP A 830 5.09 -2.78 38.86
C ASP A 830 6.55 -2.41 38.98
N ALA A 831 6.91 -1.97 40.20
CA ALA A 831 8.28 -1.94 40.63
C ALA A 831 8.84 -3.23 40.08
N ASP A 832 9.87 -3.12 39.22
CA ASP A 832 10.51 -4.29 38.63
C ASP A 832 10.45 -5.36 39.71
N GLN A 833 9.79 -6.48 39.40
CA GLN A 833 10.16 -7.65 40.16
C GLN A 833 11.66 -7.68 39.95
N VAL A 834 12.42 -7.33 41.00
CA VAL A 834 13.86 -7.59 41.12
C VAL A 834 13.99 -8.90 40.41
N ILE A 835 14.75 -8.97 39.30
CA ILE A 835 14.89 -10.22 38.54
C ILE A 835 15.27 -11.24 39.59
N ILE A 836 14.26 -11.99 40.05
CA ILE A 836 14.43 -13.03 41.04
C ILE A 836 15.12 -14.02 40.15
N ASP A 837 16.41 -14.17 40.39
CA ASP A 837 17.17 -15.22 39.77
C ASP A 837 16.29 -16.47 39.86
N PRO A 838 15.79 -17.02 38.75
CA PRO A 838 14.70 -18.01 38.78
C PRO A 838 15.13 -19.29 39.49
N TYR A 839 16.43 -19.39 39.76
CA TYR A 839 17.08 -20.46 40.49
C TYR A 839 17.15 -20.18 42.01
N GLU A 840 16.94 -18.93 42.45
CA GLU A 840 16.93 -18.48 43.84
C GLU A 840 15.97 -19.35 44.67
N ASN A 841 16.41 -19.77 45.86
CA ASN A 841 15.76 -20.73 46.78
C ASN A 841 15.87 -22.23 46.44
N LYS A 842 16.55 -22.62 45.35
CA LYS A 842 16.89 -24.03 45.04
C LYS A 842 18.40 -24.30 45.05
N GLN A 843 19.14 -23.49 45.81
CA GLN A 843 20.56 -23.77 46.07
C GLN A 843 20.68 -25.00 46.96
N ILE A 844 21.61 -25.89 46.62
CA ILE A 844 22.10 -26.93 47.52
C ILE A 844 23.54 -26.63 47.90
N ASP A 845 23.90 -26.90 49.15
CA ASP A 845 25.26 -26.74 49.63
C ASP A 845 26.07 -28.00 49.31
N LEU A 846 26.90 -27.93 48.27
CA LEU A 846 27.88 -28.96 47.95
C LEU A 846 29.29 -28.42 48.18
N ILE A 847 30.11 -29.20 48.88
CA ILE A 847 31.52 -28.91 49.14
C ILE A 847 32.33 -29.91 48.33
N PRO A 848 33.41 -29.48 47.62
CA PRO A 848 34.22 -30.41 46.87
C PRO A 848 34.86 -31.45 47.79
N ASP A 849 34.69 -32.73 47.47
CA ASP A 849 35.28 -33.84 48.24
C ASP A 849 36.73 -34.14 47.81
N GLN A 850 37.13 -33.69 46.61
CA GLN A 850 38.52 -33.69 46.16
C GLN A 850 38.87 -32.37 45.47
N ILE A 851 40.11 -31.92 45.67
CA ILE A 851 40.66 -30.72 45.03
C ILE A 851 42.06 -31.06 44.51
N ILE A 852 42.27 -30.83 43.21
CA ILE A 852 43.57 -31.02 42.56
C ILE A 852 44.14 -29.63 42.24
N ALA A 853 45.17 -29.23 43.00
CA ALA A 853 45.85 -27.94 42.92
C ALA A 853 47.34 -28.08 43.30
N GLY A 854 48.18 -27.07 43.03
CA GLY A 854 49.62 -27.13 43.33
C GLY A 854 49.97 -26.87 44.80
N ALA A 855 51.17 -27.32 45.20
CA ALA A 855 51.64 -27.22 46.59
C ALA A 855 51.86 -25.76 47.04
N GLU A 856 51.54 -25.46 48.31
CA GLU A 856 51.65 -24.14 48.96
C GLU A 856 51.00 -22.97 48.18
N GLY A 857 49.89 -23.22 47.47
CA GLY A 857 49.19 -22.18 46.70
C GLY A 857 49.89 -21.79 45.39
N GLY A 858 50.87 -22.59 44.93
CA GLY A 858 51.34 -22.56 43.55
C GLY A 858 50.38 -23.29 42.61
N SER A 859 50.47 -23.03 41.31
CA SER A 859 49.55 -23.61 40.32
C SER A 859 50.20 -24.71 39.48
N ILE A 860 49.55 -25.86 39.36
CA ILE A 860 49.89 -26.94 38.40
C ILE A 860 49.29 -26.69 37.00
N PHE A 861 48.29 -25.81 36.91
CA PHE A 861 47.64 -25.37 35.67
C PHE A 861 47.78 -23.86 35.47
N ASN A 862 47.36 -23.35 34.33
CA ASN A 862 47.15 -21.94 34.07
C ASN A 862 45.96 -21.82 33.12
N ASP A 863 44.84 -21.33 33.64
CA ASP A 863 43.53 -21.30 32.97
C ASP A 863 43.11 -22.70 32.45
N PRO A 864 42.96 -23.71 33.34
CA PRO A 864 42.44 -25.02 32.93
C PRO A 864 41.00 -24.87 32.42
N ARG A 865 40.75 -25.31 31.19
CA ARG A 865 39.43 -25.28 30.57
C ARG A 865 38.86 -26.68 30.45
N GLY A 866 38.82 -27.24 29.24
CA GLY A 866 38.21 -28.52 28.99
C GLY A 866 38.86 -29.67 29.75
N ILE A 867 38.04 -30.60 30.22
CA ILE A 867 38.45 -31.81 30.93
C ILE A 867 37.75 -33.04 30.34
N ALA A 868 38.47 -34.15 30.29
CA ALA A 868 37.90 -35.43 29.88
C ALA A 868 38.39 -36.57 30.75
N LEU A 869 37.46 -37.44 31.13
CA LEU A 869 37.74 -38.64 31.90
C LEU A 869 37.96 -39.83 30.97
N ALA A 870 39.07 -40.53 31.16
CA ALA A 870 39.37 -41.77 30.46
C ALA A 870 38.84 -43.00 31.23
N PRO A 871 38.60 -44.14 30.55
CA PRO A 871 38.09 -45.36 31.19
C PRO A 871 39.01 -45.96 32.28
N ASP A 872 40.28 -45.57 32.31
CA ASP A 872 41.24 -45.98 33.33
C ASP A 872 41.22 -45.10 34.59
N GLY A 873 40.33 -44.09 34.63
CA GLY A 873 40.20 -43.12 35.72
C GLY A 873 41.13 -41.92 35.60
N SER A 874 41.96 -41.83 34.55
CA SER A 874 42.81 -40.65 34.34
C SER A 874 42.01 -39.47 33.76
N ILE A 875 42.35 -38.26 34.20
CA ILE A 875 41.73 -37.02 33.75
C ILE A 875 42.70 -36.27 32.85
N TYR A 876 42.26 -35.98 31.63
CA TYR A 876 42.96 -35.12 30.70
C TYR A 876 42.44 -33.70 30.84
N VAL A 877 43.35 -32.73 30.91
CA VAL A 877 43.05 -31.32 31.14
C VAL A 877 43.68 -30.48 30.03
N ALA A 878 42.88 -29.65 29.39
CA ALA A 878 43.35 -28.59 28.51
C ALA A 878 43.87 -27.43 29.38
N ASP A 879 45.18 -27.39 29.58
CA ASP A 879 45.88 -26.35 30.35
C ASP A 879 46.18 -25.16 29.41
N SER A 880 45.15 -24.33 29.20
CA SER A 880 45.01 -23.49 28.01
C SER A 880 46.11 -22.43 27.89
N ASN A 881 46.40 -21.70 28.97
CA ASN A 881 47.44 -20.66 28.96
C ASN A 881 48.86 -21.21 29.05
N ASN A 882 49.02 -22.48 29.45
CA ASN A 882 50.31 -23.18 29.30
C ASN A 882 50.43 -23.87 27.92
N HIS A 883 49.37 -23.84 27.10
CA HIS A 883 49.33 -24.37 25.73
C HIS A 883 49.73 -25.85 25.64
N ARG A 884 49.18 -26.66 26.55
CA ARG A 884 49.49 -28.09 26.69
C ARG A 884 48.28 -28.87 27.17
N ILE A 885 48.35 -30.18 27.03
CA ILE A 885 47.44 -31.12 27.68
C ILE A 885 48.18 -31.78 28.84
N VAL A 886 47.50 -31.89 29.97
CA VAL A 886 47.99 -32.54 31.19
C VAL A 886 47.14 -33.77 31.45
N GLN A 887 47.77 -34.91 31.76
CA GLN A 887 47.09 -36.13 32.19
C GLN A 887 47.36 -36.37 33.68
N ILE A 888 46.31 -36.66 34.43
CA ILE A 888 46.34 -36.80 35.88
C ILE A 888 45.73 -38.13 36.26
N LEU A 889 46.34 -38.83 37.22
CA LEU A 889 45.79 -40.02 37.83
C LEU A 889 46.05 -39.97 39.33
N ASP A 890 45.04 -40.28 40.14
CA ASP A 890 45.11 -40.22 41.61
C ASP A 890 45.62 -38.87 42.16
N GLY A 891 45.31 -37.77 41.48
CA GLY A 891 45.72 -36.40 41.86
C GLY A 891 47.16 -36.03 41.49
N GLU A 892 47.93 -36.92 40.87
CA GLU A 892 49.29 -36.65 40.39
C GLU A 892 49.34 -36.50 38.86
N MET A 893 50.14 -35.54 38.38
CA MET A 893 50.42 -35.37 36.96
C MET A 893 51.31 -36.53 36.48
N ILE A 894 50.79 -37.37 35.59
CA ILE A 894 51.50 -38.55 35.06
C ILE A 894 52.05 -38.33 33.66
N ASN A 895 51.51 -37.37 32.90
CA ASN A 895 51.97 -37.03 31.57
C ASN A 895 51.63 -35.57 31.22
N GLU A 896 52.43 -34.96 30.33
CA GLU A 896 52.15 -33.66 29.74
C GLU A 896 52.71 -33.59 28.33
N TRP A 897 51.99 -32.95 27.41
CA TRP A 897 52.50 -32.69 26.07
C TRP A 897 51.88 -31.43 25.45
N GLY A 898 52.61 -30.85 24.50
CA GLY A 898 52.23 -29.58 23.87
C GLY A 898 53.18 -28.45 24.26
N SER A 899 53.16 -27.40 23.44
CA SER A 899 53.84 -26.14 23.70
C SER A 899 53.24 -25.07 22.80
N PHE A 900 53.40 -23.79 23.18
CA PHE A 900 52.93 -22.66 22.38
C PHE A 900 53.48 -22.68 20.96
N SER A 901 52.57 -22.62 19.98
CA SER A 901 52.90 -22.22 18.61
C SER A 901 51.63 -21.75 17.88
N PRO A 902 51.57 -20.48 17.46
CA PRO A 902 50.49 -19.99 16.62
C PRO A 902 50.72 -20.41 15.15
N ILE A 903 49.67 -20.27 14.35
CA ILE A 903 49.77 -20.34 12.88
C ILE A 903 50.72 -19.27 12.33
N ASP A 904 51.53 -19.64 11.33
CA ASP A 904 52.40 -18.73 10.61
C ASP A 904 51.64 -17.91 9.54
N ALA A 905 52.36 -17.04 8.82
CA ALA A 905 51.77 -16.22 7.75
C ALA A 905 51.17 -17.05 6.58
N ASN A 906 51.49 -18.34 6.50
CA ASN A 906 50.96 -19.27 5.51
C ASN A 906 49.83 -20.15 6.08
N GLY A 907 49.38 -19.87 7.31
CA GLY A 907 48.31 -20.60 7.98
C GLY A 907 48.73 -21.94 8.60
N ASN A 908 50.03 -22.19 8.81
CA ASN A 908 50.52 -23.47 9.33
C ASN A 908 51.06 -23.34 10.75
N ALA A 909 50.69 -24.26 11.63
CA ALA A 909 51.31 -24.46 12.94
C ALA A 909 51.87 -25.91 13.03
N PRO A 910 53.01 -26.15 13.69
CA PRO A 910 53.54 -27.49 13.88
C PRO A 910 52.54 -28.43 14.56
N ALA A 911 52.53 -29.70 14.14
CA ALA A 911 51.75 -30.76 14.78
C ALA A 911 52.20 -31.00 16.22
N GLY A 912 51.27 -31.31 17.12
CA GLY A 912 51.55 -31.54 18.54
C GLY A 912 51.88 -30.28 19.35
N LYS A 913 51.68 -29.09 18.77
CA LYS A 913 51.75 -27.78 19.44
C LYS A 913 50.39 -27.10 19.41
N PHE A 914 50.17 -26.19 20.36
CA PHE A 914 48.86 -25.56 20.56
C PHE A 914 48.95 -24.05 20.68
N TYR A 915 47.83 -23.38 20.40
CA TYR A 915 47.59 -21.99 20.77
C TYR A 915 46.24 -21.92 21.48
N GLU A 916 46.33 -21.96 22.82
CA GLU A 916 45.22 -22.10 23.76
C GLU A 916 44.29 -23.26 23.37
N PRO A 917 44.64 -24.52 23.73
CA PRO A 917 43.69 -25.60 23.60
C PRO A 917 42.54 -25.38 24.59
N TRP A 918 41.29 -25.37 24.14
CA TRP A 918 40.14 -25.10 25.02
C TRP A 918 39.39 -26.34 25.47
N SER A 919 39.39 -27.39 24.65
CA SER A 919 38.70 -28.63 24.96
C SER A 919 39.57 -29.84 24.63
N VAL A 920 39.40 -30.88 25.43
CA VAL A 920 40.01 -32.19 25.27
C VAL A 920 38.93 -33.24 25.44
N ALA A 921 38.92 -34.26 24.59
CA ALA A 921 37.98 -35.37 24.63
C ALA A 921 38.72 -36.70 24.44
N VAL A 922 38.24 -37.75 25.09
CA VAL A 922 38.86 -39.09 25.06
C VAL A 922 37.90 -40.07 24.39
N SER A 923 38.42 -40.94 23.53
CA SER A 923 37.61 -41.97 22.88
C SER A 923 37.02 -42.96 23.91
N PRO A 924 35.86 -43.60 23.63
CA PRO A 924 35.22 -44.48 24.60
C PRO A 924 36.06 -45.70 25.03
N ASP A 925 37.00 -46.12 24.19
CA ASP A 925 37.98 -47.19 24.47
C ASP A 925 39.25 -46.69 25.18
N GLY A 926 39.42 -45.37 25.33
CA GLY A 926 40.59 -44.74 25.94
C GLY A 926 41.84 -44.73 25.06
N GLU A 927 41.76 -45.13 23.79
CA GLU A 927 42.94 -45.23 22.92
C GLU A 927 43.39 -43.88 22.34
N PHE A 928 42.45 -42.96 22.10
CA PHE A 928 42.68 -41.69 21.42
C PHE A 928 42.24 -40.47 22.24
N VAL A 929 43.02 -39.41 22.13
CA VAL A 929 42.75 -38.11 22.74
C VAL A 929 42.60 -37.07 21.62
N TYR A 930 41.52 -36.31 21.65
CA TYR A 930 41.20 -35.27 20.68
C TYR A 930 41.26 -33.91 21.35
N VAL A 931 41.86 -32.93 20.70
CA VAL A 931 42.10 -31.60 21.27
C VAL A 931 41.59 -30.54 20.31
N ALA A 932 40.77 -29.61 20.83
CA ALA A 932 40.38 -28.40 20.14
C ALA A 932 41.49 -27.35 20.31
N ASP A 933 42.29 -27.15 19.27
CA ASP A 933 43.36 -26.16 19.23
C ASP A 933 42.79 -24.83 18.72
N THR A 934 42.13 -24.11 19.63
CA THR A 934 41.14 -23.07 19.33
C THR A 934 41.69 -21.95 18.46
N TRP A 935 42.82 -21.35 18.81
CA TRP A 935 43.38 -20.24 18.03
C TRP A 935 44.32 -20.68 16.91
N ASN A 936 44.53 -21.99 16.72
CA ASN A 936 45.05 -22.54 15.48
C ASN A 936 43.96 -23.09 14.55
N HIS A 937 42.68 -22.96 14.93
CA HIS A 937 41.53 -23.26 14.08
C HIS A 937 41.49 -24.72 13.59
N ARG A 938 41.83 -25.68 14.46
CA ARG A 938 41.95 -27.10 14.09
C ARG A 938 41.65 -28.03 15.25
N ILE A 939 41.37 -29.29 14.89
CA ILE A 939 41.30 -30.42 15.81
C ILE A 939 42.54 -31.31 15.63
N GLN A 940 43.13 -31.77 16.72
CA GLN A 940 44.29 -32.66 16.70
C GLN A 940 43.96 -33.98 17.42
N LYS A 941 44.37 -35.10 16.84
CA LYS A 941 44.21 -36.46 17.38
C LYS A 941 45.56 -36.99 17.87
N PHE A 942 45.57 -37.57 19.06
CA PHE A 942 46.73 -38.16 19.72
C PHE A 942 46.41 -39.58 20.19
N THR A 943 47.45 -40.37 20.44
CA THR A 943 47.35 -41.57 21.29
C THR A 943 47.17 -41.17 22.76
N SER A 944 46.73 -42.11 23.59
CA SER A 944 46.62 -41.92 25.06
C SER A 944 47.92 -41.51 25.75
N ASP A 945 49.09 -41.84 25.18
CA ASP A 945 50.41 -41.40 25.67
C ASP A 945 50.88 -40.04 25.09
N GLY A 946 50.02 -39.33 24.36
CA GLY A 946 50.28 -37.97 23.87
C GLY A 946 51.08 -37.88 22.57
N LYS A 947 51.20 -38.98 21.80
CA LYS A 947 51.84 -38.93 20.48
C LYS A 947 50.86 -38.45 19.43
N PHE A 948 51.26 -37.44 18.66
CA PHE A 948 50.48 -36.91 17.56
C PHE A 948 50.21 -37.97 16.48
N LEU A 949 48.96 -38.06 16.02
CA LEU A 949 48.53 -38.96 14.96
C LEU A 949 48.08 -38.21 13.70
N SER A 950 47.11 -37.32 13.84
CA SER A 950 46.53 -36.56 12.73
C SER A 950 45.95 -35.23 13.20
N MET A 951 45.68 -34.34 12.25
CA MET A 951 44.96 -33.09 12.49
C MET A 951 44.16 -32.70 11.26
N TRP A 952 43.08 -31.97 11.48
CA TRP A 952 42.26 -31.41 10.41
C TRP A 952 41.69 -30.07 10.85
N GLY A 953 41.36 -29.24 9.86
CA GLY A 953 40.86 -27.90 10.09
C GLY A 953 41.77 -26.80 9.56
N PHE A 954 41.18 -25.68 9.15
CA PHE A 954 41.88 -24.45 8.79
C PHE A 954 41.02 -23.23 9.06
N PHE A 955 41.65 -22.06 9.21
CA PHE A 955 40.93 -20.80 9.43
C PHE A 955 40.16 -20.34 8.19
N ALA A 956 38.83 -20.32 8.26
CA ALA A 956 37.97 -19.68 7.27
C ALA A 956 36.52 -19.54 7.77
N GLN A 957 35.80 -18.53 7.25
CA GLN A 957 34.33 -18.48 7.28
C GLN A 957 33.76 -18.98 5.97
N SER A 958 33.41 -20.26 5.92
CA SER A 958 32.83 -20.86 4.72
C SER A 958 32.02 -22.10 5.07
N GLU A 959 31.22 -22.57 4.11
CA GLU A 959 30.44 -23.81 4.25
C GLU A 959 31.29 -25.07 4.31
N ASP A 960 32.58 -25.02 3.92
CA ASP A 960 33.50 -26.16 3.99
C ASP A 960 33.52 -26.75 5.41
N PRO A 961 33.26 -28.05 5.61
CA PRO A 961 33.19 -28.64 6.96
C PRO A 961 34.51 -28.57 7.73
N PHE A 962 35.65 -28.44 7.04
CA PHE A 962 36.97 -28.29 7.67
C PHE A 962 37.35 -26.81 7.92
N ALA A 963 36.54 -25.86 7.48
CA ALA A 963 36.71 -24.46 7.84
C ALA A 963 36.27 -24.22 9.29
N PHE A 964 37.22 -23.85 10.15
CA PHE A 964 36.97 -23.52 11.55
C PHE A 964 37.30 -22.06 11.85
N TRP A 965 36.53 -21.46 12.75
CA TRP A 965 36.90 -20.22 13.42
C TRP A 965 36.72 -20.43 14.92
N GLY A 966 37.81 -20.66 15.65
CA GLY A 966 37.77 -20.86 17.10
C GLY A 966 36.91 -22.05 17.49
N PRO A 967 37.28 -23.29 17.12
CA PRO A 967 36.59 -24.46 17.65
C PRO A 967 36.81 -24.49 19.17
N ARG A 968 35.73 -24.52 19.97
CA ARG A 968 35.84 -24.40 21.43
C ARG A 968 35.69 -25.71 22.16
N ASP A 969 34.62 -26.45 21.88
CA ASP A 969 34.26 -27.66 22.61
C ASP A 969 34.16 -28.90 21.71
N ILE A 970 34.40 -30.08 22.29
CA ILE A 970 34.33 -31.40 21.66
C ILE A 970 33.56 -32.36 22.57
N ALA A 971 32.38 -32.80 22.14
CA ALA A 971 31.68 -33.93 22.76
C ALA A 971 31.84 -35.20 21.92
N ILE A 972 31.83 -36.36 22.57
CA ILE A 972 31.92 -37.67 21.90
C ILE A 972 30.68 -38.51 22.21
N ASP A 973 30.06 -39.06 21.16
CA ASP A 973 28.93 -39.97 21.32
C ASP A 973 29.36 -41.43 21.64
N ALA A 974 28.39 -42.31 21.88
CA ALA A 974 28.66 -43.72 22.18
C ALA A 974 29.34 -44.50 21.03
N ASN A 975 29.33 -43.98 19.80
CA ASN A 975 30.00 -44.57 18.64
C ASN A 975 31.41 -43.99 18.40
N GLY A 976 31.82 -43.02 19.21
CA GLY A 976 33.10 -42.32 19.05
C GLY A 976 33.06 -41.13 18.08
N ASN A 977 31.88 -40.71 17.61
CA ASN A 977 31.76 -39.54 16.73
C ASN A 977 31.98 -38.25 17.52
N LEU A 978 32.71 -37.31 16.93
CA LEU A 978 33.08 -36.04 17.52
C LEU A 978 32.12 -34.93 17.10
N TYR A 979 31.52 -34.26 18.07
CA TYR A 979 30.68 -33.08 17.88
C TYR A 979 31.49 -31.86 18.28
N VAL A 980 31.84 -31.04 17.29
CA VAL A 980 32.73 -29.89 17.49
C VAL A 980 31.94 -28.61 17.35
N SER A 981 32.01 -27.77 18.39
CA SER A 981 31.45 -26.42 18.36
C SER A 981 32.33 -25.52 17.50
N ASN A 982 31.90 -25.27 16.26
CA ASN A 982 32.57 -24.38 15.32
C ASN A 982 32.08 -22.93 15.54
N THR A 983 32.48 -22.36 16.67
CA THR A 983 31.86 -21.19 17.28
C THR A 983 31.80 -19.98 16.34
N GLY A 984 32.90 -19.59 15.70
CA GLY A 984 32.93 -18.44 14.81
C GLY A 984 32.19 -18.63 13.48
N ASN A 985 31.91 -19.88 13.10
CA ASN A 985 31.06 -20.24 11.95
C ASN A 985 29.62 -20.59 12.35
N LYS A 986 29.26 -20.39 13.62
CA LYS A 986 27.88 -20.45 14.14
C LYS A 986 27.19 -21.80 13.85
N ARG A 987 27.92 -22.91 14.02
CA ARG A 987 27.44 -24.27 13.74
C ARG A 987 28.13 -25.33 14.59
N ILE A 988 27.53 -26.51 14.67
CA ILE A 988 28.15 -27.74 15.17
C ILE A 988 28.57 -28.58 13.98
N THR A 989 29.81 -29.08 13.98
CA THR A 989 30.36 -29.94 12.91
C THR A 989 30.71 -31.30 13.49
N ILE A 990 30.26 -32.37 12.83
CA ILE A 990 30.36 -33.75 13.31
C ILE A 990 31.37 -34.52 12.46
N PHE A 991 32.29 -35.22 13.12
CA PHE A 991 33.31 -36.06 12.49
C PHE A 991 33.28 -37.48 13.04
N ASP A 992 33.71 -38.44 12.24
CA ASP A 992 33.99 -39.79 12.71
C ASP A 992 35.33 -39.84 13.51
N PRO A 993 35.64 -40.95 14.20
CA PRO A 993 36.88 -41.08 14.96
C PRO A 993 38.17 -40.85 14.14
N ASP A 994 38.13 -41.00 12.81
CA ASP A 994 39.26 -40.81 11.90
C ASP A 994 39.38 -39.36 11.37
N GLY A 995 38.42 -38.49 11.72
CA GLY A 995 38.38 -37.10 11.31
C GLY A 995 37.68 -36.86 9.97
N ASN A 996 36.94 -37.84 9.45
CA ASN A 996 36.12 -37.64 8.25
C ASN A 996 34.80 -36.95 8.64
N PHE A 997 34.37 -36.01 7.80
CA PHE A 997 33.12 -35.28 8.01
C PHE A 997 31.89 -36.21 7.91
N ILE A 998 31.01 -36.12 8.90
CA ILE A 998 29.72 -36.84 8.94
C ILE A 998 28.57 -35.89 8.58
N SER A 999 28.43 -34.78 9.30
CA SER A 999 27.30 -33.86 9.18
C SER A 999 27.59 -32.52 9.88
N GLN A 1000 26.79 -31.50 9.63
CA GLN A 1000 26.80 -30.24 10.37
C GLN A 1000 25.39 -29.68 10.47
N PHE A 1001 25.14 -28.90 11.50
CA PHE A 1001 23.88 -28.17 11.68
C PHE A 1001 24.11 -26.84 12.41
N GLY A 1002 23.20 -25.90 12.21
CA GLY A 1002 23.32 -24.53 12.70
C GLY A 1002 23.73 -23.54 11.62
N ASN A 1003 23.21 -22.33 11.74
CA ASN A 1003 23.59 -21.15 10.97
C ASN A 1003 23.51 -19.91 11.87
N VAL A 1004 24.08 -18.78 11.42
CA VAL A 1004 23.96 -17.51 12.15
C VAL A 1004 22.49 -17.09 12.29
N GLY A 1005 22.09 -16.66 13.49
CA GLY A 1005 20.76 -16.10 13.72
C GLY A 1005 20.24 -16.24 15.16
N PHE A 1006 18.95 -15.96 15.35
CA PHE A 1006 18.27 -15.94 16.65
C PHE A 1006 17.11 -16.96 16.72
N GLY A 1007 16.71 -17.54 15.59
CA GLY A 1007 15.66 -18.53 15.50
C GLY A 1007 16.08 -19.89 16.07
N LEU A 1008 15.11 -20.80 16.20
CA LEU A 1008 15.37 -22.19 16.61
C LEU A 1008 16.22 -22.89 15.54
N GLY A 1009 17.32 -23.53 15.93
CA GLY A 1009 18.30 -24.12 15.02
C GLY A 1009 19.35 -23.13 14.50
N GLU A 1010 19.24 -21.84 14.82
CA GLU A 1010 20.26 -20.83 14.54
C GLU A 1010 21.05 -20.50 15.81
N PHE A 1011 22.30 -20.05 15.65
CA PHE A 1011 23.21 -19.79 16.76
C PHE A 1011 23.86 -18.40 16.71
N ASP A 1012 24.11 -17.85 17.89
CA ASP A 1012 25.04 -16.77 18.13
C ASP A 1012 26.05 -17.16 19.21
N GLU A 1013 27.25 -17.51 18.75
CA GLU A 1013 28.36 -17.99 19.59
C GLU A 1013 28.05 -19.32 20.31
N PRO A 1014 27.85 -20.43 19.57
CA PRO A 1014 27.69 -21.74 20.19
C PRO A 1014 29.02 -22.18 20.83
N VAL A 1015 28.99 -22.57 22.12
CA VAL A 1015 30.19 -22.95 22.88
C VAL A 1015 30.10 -24.38 23.39
N GLY A 1016 29.54 -24.61 24.58
CA GLY A 1016 29.39 -25.95 25.14
C GLY A 1016 28.51 -26.84 24.26
N VAL A 1017 28.92 -28.09 24.06
CA VAL A 1017 28.14 -29.11 23.38
C VAL A 1017 28.16 -30.39 24.21
N ALA A 1018 26.99 -31.01 24.39
CA ALA A 1018 26.90 -32.33 25.04
C ALA A 1018 25.98 -33.25 24.25
N VAL A 1019 26.29 -34.54 24.29
CA VAL A 1019 25.54 -35.58 23.59
C VAL A 1019 25.09 -36.61 24.62
N SER A 1020 23.78 -36.86 24.72
CA SER A 1020 23.28 -37.93 25.59
C SER A 1020 23.65 -39.29 24.99
N LYS A 1021 24.38 -40.10 25.77
CA LYS A 1021 24.81 -41.45 25.35
C LYS A 1021 23.64 -42.41 25.14
N GLU A 1022 22.49 -42.19 25.79
CA GLU A 1022 21.31 -43.06 25.67
C GLU A 1022 20.40 -42.63 24.50
N SER A 1023 20.06 -41.35 24.41
CA SER A 1023 19.06 -40.85 23.46
C SER A 1023 19.67 -40.30 22.16
N GLY A 1024 20.95 -39.93 22.16
CA GLY A 1024 21.61 -39.25 21.04
C GLY A 1024 21.19 -37.78 20.87
N VAL A 1025 20.43 -37.22 21.81
CA VAL A 1025 20.08 -35.79 21.82
C VAL A 1025 21.34 -34.95 22.03
N VAL A 1026 21.45 -33.85 21.28
CA VAL A 1026 22.56 -32.90 21.38
C VAL A 1026 22.07 -31.61 22.01
N TYR A 1027 22.71 -31.19 23.09
CA TYR A 1027 22.47 -29.91 23.75
C TYR A 1027 23.60 -28.95 23.39
N VAL A 1028 23.25 -27.72 23.02
CA VAL A 1028 24.20 -26.68 22.61
C VAL A 1028 23.96 -25.42 23.42
N ALA A 1029 25.01 -24.90 24.05
CA ALA A 1029 25.02 -23.57 24.68
C ALA A 1029 25.13 -22.51 23.60
N ASP A 1030 23.98 -21.96 23.23
CA ASP A 1030 23.84 -20.83 22.32
C ASP A 1030 24.11 -19.53 23.10
N THR A 1031 25.39 -19.33 23.41
CA THR A 1031 25.85 -18.52 24.56
C THR A 1031 25.37 -17.09 24.48
N TRP A 1032 25.56 -16.41 23.33
CA TRP A 1032 25.16 -15.02 23.23
C TRP A 1032 23.66 -14.86 23.03
N ASN A 1033 22.95 -15.89 22.58
CA ASN A 1033 21.49 -15.94 22.64
C ASN A 1033 20.94 -16.31 24.03
N GLN A 1034 21.82 -16.54 25.01
CA GLN A 1034 21.49 -16.75 26.42
C GLN A 1034 20.56 -17.95 26.66
N ARG A 1035 20.72 -19.00 25.84
CA ARG A 1035 19.83 -20.16 25.87
C ARG A 1035 20.57 -21.45 25.60
N ILE A 1036 19.95 -22.55 25.98
CA ILE A 1036 20.33 -23.88 25.54
C ILE A 1036 19.33 -24.31 24.45
N GLN A 1037 19.84 -24.98 23.42
CA GLN A 1037 19.01 -25.61 22.40
C GLN A 1037 19.26 -27.11 22.36
N ALA A 1038 18.18 -27.89 22.28
CA ALA A 1038 18.21 -29.35 22.18
C ALA A 1038 17.86 -29.81 20.76
N PHE A 1039 18.68 -30.70 20.22
CA PHE A 1039 18.58 -31.22 18.85
C PHE A 1039 18.39 -32.73 18.85
N SER A 1040 17.38 -33.19 18.11
CA SER A 1040 17.12 -34.62 17.92
C SER A 1040 17.72 -35.10 16.60
N PRO A 1041 18.37 -36.27 16.57
CA PRO A 1041 18.77 -36.91 15.32
C PRO A 1041 17.55 -37.52 14.61
N ASN A 1042 17.22 -37.03 13.41
CA ASN A 1042 16.02 -37.43 12.64
C ASN A 1042 16.27 -38.54 11.60
N GLY A 1043 17.32 -39.36 11.81
CA GLY A 1043 17.83 -40.33 10.84
C GLY A 1043 18.74 -39.69 9.77
N ASN A 1044 19.63 -40.49 9.17
CA ASN A 1044 20.63 -40.02 8.18
C ASN A 1044 21.55 -38.88 8.67
N ASN A 1045 21.87 -38.80 9.97
CA ASN A 1045 22.74 -37.77 10.56
C ASN A 1045 22.22 -36.32 10.37
N VAL A 1046 20.91 -36.13 10.20
CA VAL A 1046 20.28 -34.80 10.19
C VAL A 1046 19.78 -34.46 11.59
N PHE A 1047 20.12 -33.27 12.07
CA PHE A 1047 19.72 -32.77 13.38
C PHE A 1047 18.67 -31.66 13.22
N SER A 1048 17.65 -31.67 14.06
CA SER A 1048 16.67 -30.60 14.11
C SER A 1048 16.44 -30.18 15.55
N ALA A 1049 16.49 -28.87 15.78
CA ALA A 1049 16.15 -28.31 17.08
C ALA A 1049 14.67 -28.57 17.37
N TYR A 1050 14.37 -29.07 18.56
CA TYR A 1050 12.98 -29.34 18.98
C TYR A 1050 12.62 -28.69 20.31
N ASN A 1051 13.60 -28.24 21.09
CA ASN A 1051 13.40 -27.55 22.35
C ASN A 1051 14.47 -26.48 22.59
N SER A 1052 14.14 -25.45 23.36
CA SER A 1052 15.08 -24.42 23.82
C SER A 1052 14.57 -23.74 25.08
N TRP A 1053 15.47 -23.39 25.99
CA TRP A 1053 15.14 -22.62 27.20
C TRP A 1053 16.25 -21.63 27.55
N ASP A 1054 15.85 -20.52 28.17
CA ASP A 1054 16.76 -19.42 28.51
C ASP A 1054 17.55 -19.71 29.79
N ILE A 1055 18.79 -19.21 29.86
CA ILE A 1055 19.67 -19.29 31.01
C ILE A 1055 19.85 -17.90 31.63
N THR A 1056 19.31 -17.73 32.83
CA THR A 1056 19.40 -16.46 33.58
C THR A 1056 20.75 -16.38 34.31
N GLY A 1057 21.77 -15.85 33.64
CA GLY A 1057 23.14 -15.76 34.15
C GLY A 1057 24.17 -15.46 33.07
N TRP A 1058 23.87 -15.86 31.83
CA TRP A 1058 24.73 -15.62 30.66
C TRP A 1058 24.55 -14.20 30.08
N TYR A 1059 24.76 -13.16 30.88
CA TYR A 1059 24.62 -11.76 30.45
C TYR A 1059 25.91 -11.15 29.87
N GLY A 1060 27.07 -11.76 30.12
CA GLY A 1060 28.35 -11.29 29.61
C GLY A 1060 28.64 -11.67 28.16
N GLN A 1061 29.48 -10.87 27.50
CA GLN A 1061 30.03 -11.15 26.16
C GLN A 1061 31.53 -11.48 26.20
N SER A 1062 32.07 -11.77 27.39
CA SER A 1062 33.48 -12.13 27.56
C SER A 1062 33.85 -13.24 26.58
N LEU A 1063 34.99 -13.09 25.90
CA LEU A 1063 35.53 -14.15 25.06
C LEU A 1063 36.09 -15.30 25.91
N ASP A 1064 36.42 -15.03 27.17
CA ASP A 1064 37.09 -15.95 28.10
C ASP A 1064 36.10 -16.76 28.94
N ASN A 1065 35.04 -16.12 29.46
CA ASN A 1065 34.05 -16.74 30.35
C ASN A 1065 32.94 -17.38 29.51
N LYS A 1066 33.20 -18.55 28.93
CA LYS A 1066 32.22 -19.26 28.10
C LYS A 1066 31.60 -20.44 28.84
N PRO A 1067 30.28 -20.65 28.74
CA PRO A 1067 29.62 -21.75 29.41
C PRO A 1067 29.79 -23.07 28.64
N PHE A 1068 30.24 -24.07 29.37
CA PHE A 1068 30.24 -25.48 28.96
C PHE A 1068 29.06 -26.21 29.61
N LEU A 1069 28.71 -27.38 29.09
CA LEU A 1069 27.60 -28.18 29.59
C LEU A 1069 27.86 -29.65 29.34
N THR A 1070 27.33 -30.52 30.20
CA THR A 1070 27.47 -31.96 30.07
C THR A 1070 26.20 -32.68 30.51
N VAL A 1071 26.01 -33.91 30.02
CA VAL A 1071 24.91 -34.79 30.43
C VAL A 1071 25.46 -35.74 31.48
N GLY A 1072 24.90 -35.69 32.69
CA GLY A 1072 25.28 -36.57 33.79
C GLY A 1072 24.77 -38.00 33.62
N ASP A 1073 25.24 -38.92 34.47
CA ASP A 1073 24.82 -40.33 34.44
C ASP A 1073 23.33 -40.52 34.81
N ASP A 1074 22.78 -39.55 35.52
CA ASP A 1074 21.35 -39.42 35.86
C ASP A 1074 20.51 -38.86 34.69
N GLN A 1075 21.14 -38.58 33.55
CA GLN A 1075 20.60 -37.93 32.36
C GLN A 1075 20.23 -36.46 32.53
N ASN A 1076 20.52 -35.86 33.68
CA ASN A 1076 20.32 -34.44 33.89
C ASN A 1076 21.41 -33.65 33.15
N LEU A 1077 21.04 -32.45 32.73
CA LEU A 1077 21.94 -31.51 32.09
C LEU A 1077 22.58 -30.60 33.14
N TYR A 1078 23.89 -30.69 33.27
CA TYR A 1078 24.70 -29.82 34.11
C TYR A 1078 25.27 -28.71 33.23
N VAL A 1079 25.11 -27.47 33.67
CA VAL A 1079 25.35 -26.28 32.87
C VAL A 1079 26.19 -25.29 33.66
N ALA A 1080 27.34 -24.89 33.11
CA ALA A 1080 28.15 -23.85 33.71
C ALA A 1080 27.46 -22.49 33.64
N ASP A 1081 27.46 -21.75 34.74
CA ASP A 1081 27.17 -20.31 34.78
C ASP A 1081 28.43 -19.57 35.26
N PRO A 1082 29.36 -19.27 34.32
CA PRO A 1082 30.67 -18.74 34.68
C PRO A 1082 30.62 -17.35 35.32
N GLU A 1083 29.58 -16.56 35.01
CA GLU A 1083 29.44 -15.18 35.49
C GLU A 1083 29.04 -15.12 36.98
N LEU A 1084 28.33 -16.15 37.46
CA LEU A 1084 27.86 -16.25 38.84
C LEU A 1084 28.54 -17.38 39.62
N SER A 1085 29.59 -17.98 39.06
CA SER A 1085 30.42 -19.00 39.73
C SER A 1085 29.62 -20.21 40.23
N ARG A 1086 28.68 -20.69 39.41
CA ARG A 1086 27.75 -21.76 39.80
C ARG A 1086 27.49 -22.74 38.67
N ILE A 1087 26.91 -23.88 39.04
CA ILE A 1087 26.45 -24.93 38.11
C ILE A 1087 24.94 -25.06 38.26
N LEU A 1088 24.23 -24.93 37.13
CA LEU A 1088 22.79 -25.09 37.03
C LEU A 1088 22.48 -26.51 36.55
N VAL A 1089 21.48 -27.15 37.16
CA VAL A 1089 21.09 -28.52 36.81
C VAL A 1089 19.65 -28.52 36.28
N PHE A 1090 19.45 -29.10 35.12
CA PHE A 1090 18.17 -29.22 34.43
C PHE A 1090 17.87 -30.69 34.14
N ASP A 1091 16.59 -31.04 34.01
CA ASP A 1091 16.21 -32.33 33.45
C ASP A 1091 16.32 -32.33 31.90
N PRO A 1092 16.15 -33.48 31.21
CA PRO A 1092 16.20 -33.56 29.75
C PRO A 1092 15.18 -32.69 29.00
N ASP A 1093 14.08 -32.31 29.66
CA ASP A 1093 13.02 -31.48 29.08
C ASP A 1093 13.30 -29.97 29.26
N GLY A 1094 14.36 -29.61 30.02
CA GLY A 1094 14.79 -28.25 30.26
C GLY A 1094 14.19 -27.62 31.52
N GLU A 1095 13.56 -28.41 32.40
CA GLU A 1095 13.05 -27.93 33.68
C GLU A 1095 14.17 -27.83 34.70
N PHE A 1096 14.24 -26.69 35.41
CA PHE A 1096 15.29 -26.43 36.38
C PHE A 1096 15.09 -27.23 37.68
N LEU A 1097 16.11 -28.00 38.06
CA LEU A 1097 16.10 -28.85 39.25
C LEU A 1097 16.66 -28.13 40.48
N TYR A 1098 17.96 -27.82 40.47
CA TYR A 1098 18.70 -27.17 41.54
C TYR A 1098 19.99 -26.53 41.01
N TYR A 1099 20.67 -25.75 41.85
CA TYR A 1099 22.02 -25.24 41.55
C TYR A 1099 22.94 -25.34 42.77
N PHE A 1100 24.24 -25.29 42.53
CA PHE A 1100 25.25 -25.22 43.58
C PHE A 1100 26.46 -24.38 43.12
N GLY A 1101 27.26 -23.94 44.08
CA GLY A 1101 28.31 -22.94 43.88
C GLY A 1101 27.84 -21.52 44.22
N ASP A 1102 28.80 -20.69 44.61
CA ASP A 1102 28.60 -19.26 44.83
C ASP A 1102 29.90 -18.48 44.53
N SER A 1103 29.78 -17.17 44.38
CA SER A 1103 30.91 -16.26 44.11
C SER A 1103 31.72 -15.89 45.36
N SER A 1104 31.59 -16.65 46.46
CA SER A 1104 32.27 -16.31 47.70
C SER A 1104 33.75 -16.75 47.68
N VAL A 1105 34.60 -16.07 48.44
CA VAL A 1105 36.05 -16.31 48.43
C VAL A 1105 36.41 -17.43 49.41
N GLY A 1106 36.98 -18.55 48.93
CA GLY A 1106 37.40 -19.65 49.79
C GLY A 1106 37.86 -20.90 49.03
N ILE A 1107 38.65 -21.76 49.68
CA ILE A 1107 39.17 -23.01 49.08
C ILE A 1107 38.07 -24.01 48.72
N ASN A 1108 36.87 -23.88 49.30
CA ASN A 1108 35.73 -24.76 49.03
C ASN A 1108 34.75 -24.20 48.00
N ASN A 1109 34.99 -22.99 47.48
CA ASN A 1109 34.07 -22.31 46.57
C ASN A 1109 34.56 -22.46 45.13
N ILE A 1110 33.70 -22.13 44.18
CA ILE A 1110 33.99 -22.22 42.75
C ILE A 1110 34.35 -20.82 42.25
N GLY A 1111 35.45 -20.68 41.50
CA GLY A 1111 35.76 -19.47 40.75
C GLY A 1111 34.97 -19.41 39.44
N ILE A 1112 35.67 -19.53 38.30
CA ILE A 1112 35.03 -19.54 36.97
C ILE A 1112 34.92 -20.98 36.50
N VAL A 1113 33.69 -21.49 36.40
CA VAL A 1113 33.42 -22.82 35.84
C VAL A 1113 33.72 -22.81 34.35
N SER A 1114 34.79 -23.50 33.93
CA SER A 1114 35.20 -23.55 32.53
C SER A 1114 34.80 -24.83 31.82
N ASP A 1115 34.67 -25.96 32.51
CA ASP A 1115 34.17 -27.22 31.97
C ASP A 1115 33.74 -28.17 33.10
N LEU A 1116 32.94 -29.17 32.76
CA LEU A 1116 32.41 -30.14 33.69
C LEU A 1116 32.19 -31.51 33.02
N ILE A 1117 32.57 -32.58 33.71
CA ILE A 1117 32.44 -33.95 33.20
C ILE A 1117 31.99 -34.91 34.31
N PRO A 1118 31.00 -35.80 34.08
CA PRO A 1118 30.60 -36.81 35.05
C PRO A 1118 31.69 -37.86 35.24
N ASP A 1119 31.77 -38.43 36.44
CA ASP A 1119 32.77 -39.44 36.79
C ASP A 1119 32.37 -40.90 36.47
N GLY A 1120 31.09 -41.14 36.12
CA GLY A 1120 30.53 -42.48 35.90
C GLY A 1120 30.05 -43.20 37.17
N GLU A 1121 30.25 -42.61 38.35
CA GLU A 1121 29.93 -43.17 39.67
C GLU A 1121 29.01 -42.26 40.51
N GLY A 1122 28.44 -41.20 39.90
CA GLY A 1122 27.54 -40.26 40.56
C GLY A 1122 28.24 -39.01 41.13
N GLY A 1123 29.43 -38.69 40.63
CA GLY A 1123 30.18 -37.47 40.90
C GLY A 1123 30.37 -36.61 39.64
N LEU A 1124 30.85 -35.39 39.86
CA LEU A 1124 31.10 -34.38 38.82
C LEU A 1124 32.47 -33.75 39.03
N TRP A 1125 33.33 -33.85 38.03
CA TRP A 1125 34.54 -33.04 37.94
C TRP A 1125 34.24 -31.70 37.31
N VAL A 1126 34.84 -30.65 37.86
CA VAL A 1126 34.65 -29.26 37.45
C VAL A 1126 36.03 -28.60 37.33
N SER A 1127 36.29 -27.94 36.20
CA SER A 1127 37.48 -27.09 36.06
C SER A 1127 37.18 -25.66 36.50
N ASP A 1128 38.02 -25.16 37.39
CA ASP A 1128 37.99 -23.78 37.89
C ASP A 1128 39.18 -23.04 37.31
N SER A 1129 38.91 -22.27 36.25
CA SER A 1129 39.94 -21.55 35.51
C SER A 1129 40.53 -20.38 36.31
N GLN A 1130 39.70 -19.70 37.10
CA GLN A 1130 40.09 -18.52 37.86
C GLN A 1130 41.11 -18.89 38.95
N ASP A 1131 40.84 -19.97 39.69
CA ASP A 1131 41.70 -20.44 40.76
C ASP A 1131 42.70 -21.54 40.33
N ASN A 1132 42.73 -21.86 39.03
CA ASN A 1132 43.65 -22.81 38.39
C ASN A 1132 43.68 -24.20 39.04
N ARG A 1133 42.52 -24.82 39.20
CA ARG A 1133 42.34 -26.09 39.92
C ARG A 1133 41.22 -26.94 39.33
N LEU A 1134 41.18 -28.21 39.72
CA LEU A 1134 40.03 -29.08 39.49
C LEU A 1134 39.33 -29.39 40.82
N LEU A 1135 38.00 -29.44 40.77
CA LEU A 1135 37.14 -29.72 41.90
C LEU A 1135 36.31 -30.97 41.58
N HIS A 1136 36.16 -31.87 42.54
CA HIS A 1136 35.26 -33.01 42.44
C HIS A 1136 34.10 -32.83 43.42
N TYR A 1137 32.88 -33.12 42.96
CA TYR A 1137 31.67 -33.08 43.77
C TYR A 1137 30.95 -34.43 43.70
N THR A 1138 30.62 -34.99 44.86
CA THR A 1138 29.64 -36.07 44.95
C THR A 1138 28.22 -35.51 44.79
N LEU A 1139 27.47 -35.98 43.80
CA LEU A 1139 26.12 -35.49 43.49
C LEU A 1139 25.07 -36.17 44.41
N PRO A 1140 23.93 -35.48 44.69
CA PRO A 1140 22.91 -35.92 45.65
C PRO A 1140 22.03 -37.11 45.24
#